data_AF-A0A8C7W5H5-F1
#
_entry.id   AF-A0A8C7W5H5-F1
#
_cell.length_a   1.000
_cell.length_b   1.000
_cell.length_c   1.000
_cell.angle_alpha   90.00
_cell.angle_beta   90.00
_cell.angle_gamma   90.00
#
_symmetry.space_group_name_H-M   'P 1'
#
loop_
_entity.id
_entity.type
_entity.pdbx_description
1 polymer ?
#
loop_
_entity_poly.entity_id
_entity_poly.type
_entity_poly.pdbx_seq_one_letter_code
_entity_poly.pdbx_strand_id
1 'polypeptide(L)'
;MSVPLVFDGKVVIVTGAGGGLGREYALAFGVRGASVVVNDLGGDIKGGGKSSNAADKVVEEIKAKGGKAVANYDSVEDGEKLIQTALDAFGRIGAPFINTFACISDLIHRVHLRGSFMVTRAAWNHMKKQKFGRIIMTSSAAGIYGNFGQANYSAAKLGLLGLANTLAIEGQKYNIHCNTIAPTAGSRLTETVMPPVLCESLKAEYVAPLVLWLSHDQCQENGGLFEVGAGWIGKLRWERSQGRIVRKKNQGMFPETVRDQWDNICDFTNATKPANINESVATLVEVLSRVETDEGIAPNPTSAMATAASGISPLEAVGQKLPESTFSYSQTQCILYALGVGMSTKDDDHLKFLYEGHEDFSCLPTFGVIPSQAAMMDGGLGSVPGLNFDFTRLLHGEQYLELFQPLPTSGTLTSQARIADVLDKGSGAVILLDVHTYSGKELLCYNQYSLFIVGAGGFGGKRTSDKAMVTRNISKRSDLTLIPRFQAALYRLSGDWNPLHIDPSFAAMGGFKSPILHGLCSFGFAARHVLKQYANNDASRFKSIKVRFVKPVLPGQSLQTEMWKEGNRIHIQCKVKESGAVVLSGAYVDLHAAADGSPQILPEAGGLKSELVFAEIGRRIKDLGAEMVKKVNAVFGWEITKGGNTAAQWTIDLKTGAGALHKGPYSGKTDVTITVSDDDFMEVVQGKLNPQKAFFAGKLKVRGNIMLSQKLEVILKDYAKL
;
A
#
# COMPACT_ATOMS: atom_id res chain seq x y z
N MET A 1 -15.29 -9.35 -23.51
CA MET A 1 -16.45 -9.60 -22.61
C MET A 1 -16.17 -10.87 -21.84
N SER A 2 -16.28 -10.86 -20.51
CA SER A 2 -16.11 -12.06 -19.68
C SER A 2 -17.25 -13.05 -19.94
N VAL A 3 -16.95 -14.35 -19.79
CA VAL A 3 -17.97 -15.41 -19.89
C VAL A 3 -19.00 -15.20 -18.76
N PRO A 4 -20.32 -15.21 -19.05
CA PRO A 4 -21.34 -15.00 -18.03
C PRO A 4 -21.38 -16.16 -17.02
N LEU A 5 -21.58 -15.85 -15.74
CA LEU A 5 -21.81 -16.84 -14.69
C LEU A 5 -23.20 -17.47 -14.88
N VAL A 6 -23.25 -18.78 -15.09
CA VAL A 6 -24.47 -19.58 -15.32
C VAL A 6 -24.58 -20.73 -14.32
N PHE A 7 -25.79 -21.16 -14.02
CA PHE A 7 -26.12 -22.15 -13.00
C PHE A 7 -26.88 -23.35 -13.59
N ASP A 8 -26.64 -23.66 -14.87
CA ASP A 8 -27.26 -24.79 -15.54
C ASP A 8 -26.99 -26.11 -14.80
N GLY A 9 -28.04 -26.90 -14.60
CA GLY A 9 -27.97 -28.18 -13.89
C GLY A 9 -27.75 -28.06 -12.37
N LYS A 10 -27.74 -26.85 -11.81
CA LYS A 10 -27.69 -26.59 -10.36
C LYS A 10 -29.12 -26.51 -9.79
N VAL A 11 -29.29 -26.99 -8.57
CA VAL A 11 -30.56 -26.95 -7.83
C VAL A 11 -30.37 -26.07 -6.59
N VAL A 12 -30.90 -24.84 -6.67
CA VAL A 12 -30.78 -23.81 -5.64
C VAL A 12 -31.94 -23.91 -4.67
N ILE A 13 -31.67 -23.81 -3.37
CA ILE A 13 -32.73 -23.71 -2.35
C ILE A 13 -32.59 -22.35 -1.67
N VAL A 14 -33.63 -21.53 -1.76
CA VAL A 14 -33.69 -20.21 -1.10
C VAL A 14 -34.81 -20.21 -0.08
N THR A 15 -34.48 -19.93 1.16
CA THR A 15 -35.45 -19.91 2.27
C THR A 15 -35.87 -18.50 2.63
N GLY A 16 -37.14 -18.28 2.97
CA GLY A 16 -37.70 -16.94 3.07
C GLY A 16 -37.71 -16.21 1.71
N ALA A 17 -37.98 -16.96 0.64
CA ALA A 17 -37.87 -16.48 -0.73
C ALA A 17 -39.15 -15.81 -1.27
N GLY A 18 -40.19 -15.65 -0.46
CA GLY A 18 -41.45 -15.03 -0.85
C GLY A 18 -41.39 -13.49 -0.96
N GLY A 19 -40.32 -12.85 -0.50
CA GLY A 19 -40.13 -11.40 -0.60
C GLY A 19 -38.69 -10.94 -0.32
N GLY A 20 -38.46 -9.63 -0.45
CA GLY A 20 -37.18 -8.99 -0.12
C GLY A 20 -35.96 -9.62 -0.79
N LEU A 21 -34.88 -9.79 -0.01
CA LEU A 21 -33.61 -10.39 -0.46
C LEU A 21 -33.79 -11.81 -1.02
N GLY A 22 -34.56 -12.66 -0.33
CA GLY A 22 -34.75 -14.05 -0.74
C GLY A 22 -35.43 -14.17 -2.11
N ARG A 23 -36.48 -13.36 -2.36
CA ARG A 23 -37.13 -13.28 -3.67
C ARG A 23 -36.14 -12.90 -4.76
N GLU A 24 -35.31 -11.88 -4.51
CA GLU A 24 -34.35 -11.40 -5.51
C GLU A 24 -33.27 -12.43 -5.81
N TYR A 25 -32.79 -13.16 -4.80
CA TYR A 25 -31.87 -14.27 -5.02
C TYR A 25 -32.52 -15.36 -5.89
N ALA A 26 -33.73 -15.79 -5.56
CA ALA A 26 -34.45 -16.82 -6.30
C ALA A 26 -34.64 -16.44 -7.78
N LEU A 27 -35.02 -15.19 -8.07
CA LEU A 27 -35.12 -14.66 -9.42
C LEU A 27 -33.77 -14.63 -10.14
N ALA A 28 -32.72 -14.13 -9.48
CA ALA A 28 -31.39 -14.02 -10.07
C ALA A 28 -30.77 -15.38 -10.42
N PHE A 29 -31.00 -16.41 -9.60
CA PHE A 29 -30.60 -17.79 -9.92
C PHE A 29 -31.44 -18.39 -11.05
N GLY A 30 -32.76 -18.22 -11.01
CA GLY A 30 -33.68 -18.77 -12.00
C GLY A 30 -33.40 -18.26 -13.43
N VAL A 31 -33.14 -16.95 -13.57
CA VAL A 31 -32.78 -16.33 -14.86
C VAL A 31 -31.43 -16.80 -15.40
N ARG A 32 -30.57 -17.37 -14.53
CA ARG A 32 -29.26 -17.91 -14.91
C ARG A 32 -29.24 -19.44 -15.02
N GLY A 33 -30.41 -20.06 -15.21
CA GLY A 33 -30.53 -21.48 -15.57
C GLY A 33 -30.62 -22.47 -14.41
N ALA A 34 -30.64 -21.99 -13.16
CA ALA A 34 -30.82 -22.87 -12.02
C ALA A 34 -32.27 -23.38 -11.90
N SER A 35 -32.42 -24.60 -11.37
CA SER A 35 -33.69 -25.08 -10.82
C SER A 35 -33.84 -24.60 -9.39
N VAL A 36 -34.86 -23.80 -9.08
CA VAL A 36 -34.99 -23.11 -7.78
C VAL A 36 -36.10 -23.69 -6.92
N VAL A 37 -35.79 -24.07 -5.69
CA VAL A 37 -36.79 -24.33 -4.64
C VAL A 37 -37.02 -23.03 -3.88
N VAL A 38 -38.22 -22.47 -4.03
CA VAL A 38 -38.66 -21.24 -3.37
C VAL A 38 -39.37 -21.64 -2.09
N ASN A 39 -38.66 -21.59 -0.96
CA ASN A 39 -39.27 -21.85 0.35
C ASN A 39 -39.76 -20.54 0.99
N ASP A 40 -41.03 -20.50 1.39
CA ASP A 40 -41.56 -19.44 2.25
C ASP A 40 -42.75 -19.95 3.07
N LEU A 41 -42.77 -19.65 4.36
CA LEU A 41 -43.89 -20.00 5.25
C LEU A 41 -45.13 -19.13 4.98
N GLY A 42 -44.94 -17.93 4.41
CA GLY A 42 -45.97 -16.92 4.19
C GLY A 42 -46.49 -16.28 5.47
N GLY A 43 -45.69 -16.29 6.54
CA GLY A 43 -45.99 -15.62 7.80
C GLY A 43 -45.61 -14.14 7.79
N ASP A 44 -46.09 -13.39 8.78
CA ASP A 44 -45.69 -12.01 9.01
C ASP A 44 -44.28 -11.90 9.64
N ILE A 45 -43.74 -10.68 9.73
CA ILE A 45 -42.40 -10.44 10.31
C ILE A 45 -42.29 -10.82 11.79
N LYS A 46 -43.41 -10.96 12.51
CA LYS A 46 -43.46 -11.36 13.92
C LYS A 46 -43.57 -12.89 14.07
N GLY A 47 -43.60 -13.64 12.97
CA GLY A 47 -43.69 -15.10 12.98
C GLY A 47 -45.11 -15.65 13.16
N GLY A 48 -46.13 -14.83 12.92
CA GLY A 48 -47.54 -15.25 12.91
C GLY A 48 -48.05 -15.55 11.50
N GLY A 49 -49.00 -16.49 11.39
CA GLY A 49 -49.67 -16.82 10.11
C GLY A 49 -48.91 -17.81 9.21
N LYS A 50 -49.61 -18.35 8.21
CA LYS A 50 -49.08 -19.25 7.17
C LYS A 50 -49.84 -19.01 5.87
N SER A 51 -49.13 -18.88 4.74
CA SER A 51 -49.74 -18.69 3.42
C SER A 51 -48.88 -19.30 2.31
N SER A 52 -49.47 -20.07 1.41
CA SER A 52 -48.75 -20.61 0.24
C SER A 52 -48.45 -19.53 -0.80
N ASN A 53 -49.29 -18.49 -0.88
CA ASN A 53 -49.27 -17.47 -1.92
C ASN A 53 -47.93 -16.73 -2.06
N ALA A 54 -47.15 -16.59 -0.98
CA ALA A 54 -45.87 -15.89 -1.01
C ALA A 54 -44.84 -16.63 -1.88
N ALA A 55 -44.68 -17.94 -1.68
CA ALA A 55 -43.79 -18.77 -2.49
C ALA A 55 -44.33 -18.95 -3.92
N ASP A 56 -45.64 -19.17 -4.06
CA ASP A 56 -46.28 -19.43 -5.36
C ASP A 56 -46.05 -18.29 -6.36
N LYS A 57 -46.24 -17.04 -5.93
CA LYS A 57 -46.00 -15.85 -6.78
C LYS A 57 -44.58 -15.80 -7.33
N VAL A 58 -43.58 -16.08 -6.50
CA VAL A 58 -42.17 -16.04 -6.93
C VAL A 58 -41.85 -17.20 -7.87
N VAL A 59 -42.44 -18.38 -7.67
CA VAL A 59 -42.36 -19.49 -8.62
C VAL A 59 -42.95 -19.13 -9.98
N GLU A 60 -44.13 -18.50 -10.00
CA GLU A 60 -44.77 -18.03 -11.23
C GLU A 60 -43.89 -16.99 -11.95
N GLU A 61 -43.31 -16.04 -11.22
CA GLU A 61 -42.40 -15.06 -11.80
C GLU A 61 -41.14 -15.69 -12.42
N ILE A 62 -40.55 -16.70 -11.76
CA ILE A 62 -39.38 -17.43 -12.31
C ILE A 62 -39.79 -18.17 -13.58
N LYS A 63 -40.94 -18.85 -13.57
CA LYS A 63 -41.46 -19.59 -14.74
C LYS A 63 -41.79 -18.66 -15.91
N ALA A 64 -42.39 -17.49 -15.63
CA ALA A 64 -42.68 -16.48 -16.63
C ALA A 64 -41.42 -15.93 -17.31
N LYS A 65 -40.27 -15.95 -16.61
CA LYS A 65 -38.95 -15.60 -17.15
C LYS A 65 -38.20 -16.79 -17.79
N GLY A 66 -38.87 -17.92 -17.99
CA GLY A 66 -38.31 -19.12 -18.60
C GLY A 66 -37.45 -19.99 -17.68
N GLY A 67 -37.42 -19.70 -16.37
CA GLY A 67 -36.70 -20.48 -15.37
C GLY A 67 -37.48 -21.70 -14.87
N LYS A 68 -36.82 -22.53 -14.06
CA LYS A 68 -37.42 -23.72 -13.42
C LYS A 68 -37.55 -23.48 -11.92
N ALA A 69 -38.75 -23.61 -11.36
CA ALA A 69 -38.95 -23.47 -9.92
C ALA A 69 -40.10 -24.32 -9.37
N VAL A 70 -40.00 -24.67 -8.08
CA VAL A 70 -41.03 -25.34 -7.27
C VAL A 70 -41.14 -24.63 -5.91
N ALA A 71 -42.35 -24.55 -5.37
CA ALA A 71 -42.60 -23.95 -4.06
C ALA A 71 -42.42 -24.98 -2.93
N ASN A 72 -42.00 -24.51 -1.76
CA ASN A 72 -42.09 -25.24 -0.51
C ASN A 72 -42.69 -24.32 0.57
N TYR A 73 -43.61 -24.86 1.39
CA TYR A 73 -44.40 -24.09 2.36
C TYR A 73 -44.11 -24.45 3.82
N ASP A 74 -43.07 -25.23 4.06
CA ASP A 74 -42.72 -25.72 5.39
C ASP A 74 -41.90 -24.69 6.17
N SER A 75 -41.99 -24.77 7.50
CA SER A 75 -41.06 -24.05 8.36
C SER A 75 -39.66 -24.64 8.19
N VAL A 76 -38.65 -23.79 8.29
CA VAL A 76 -37.25 -24.21 8.26
C VAL A 76 -36.80 -24.97 9.49
N GLU A 77 -37.65 -25.02 10.52
CA GLU A 77 -37.51 -25.97 11.62
C GLU A 77 -37.67 -27.43 11.15
N ASP A 78 -38.38 -27.66 10.04
CA ASP A 78 -38.58 -28.95 9.37
C ASP A 78 -37.66 -29.09 8.14
N GLY A 79 -36.36 -28.84 8.32
CA GLY A 79 -35.40 -28.75 7.21
C GLY A 79 -35.38 -29.97 6.28
N GLU A 80 -35.66 -31.17 6.79
CA GLU A 80 -35.77 -32.39 5.99
C GLU A 80 -36.86 -32.31 4.90
N LYS A 81 -38.00 -31.65 5.16
CA LYS A 81 -39.09 -31.51 4.16
C LYS A 81 -38.71 -30.59 3.01
N LEU A 82 -37.95 -29.52 3.30
CA LEU A 82 -37.39 -28.63 2.27
C LEU A 82 -36.46 -29.39 1.34
N ILE A 83 -35.55 -30.19 1.92
CA ILE A 83 -34.61 -30.98 1.13
C ILE A 83 -35.35 -32.04 0.33
N GLN A 84 -36.37 -32.68 0.91
CA GLN A 84 -37.20 -33.64 0.19
C GLN A 84 -37.90 -33.02 -1.03
N THR A 85 -38.40 -31.79 -0.91
CA THR A 85 -39.00 -31.07 -2.06
C THR A 85 -38.00 -30.89 -3.21
N ALA A 86 -36.73 -30.58 -2.90
CA ALA A 86 -35.68 -30.47 -3.92
C ALA A 86 -35.39 -31.82 -4.59
N LEU A 87 -35.35 -32.90 -3.80
CA LEU A 87 -35.11 -34.25 -4.28
C LEU A 87 -36.27 -34.75 -5.16
N ASP A 88 -37.51 -34.53 -4.74
CA ASP A 88 -38.69 -34.98 -5.48
C ASP A 88 -38.85 -34.23 -6.81
N ALA A 89 -38.61 -32.91 -6.81
CA ALA A 89 -38.77 -32.09 -8.00
C ALA A 89 -37.61 -32.20 -8.99
N PHE A 90 -36.37 -32.34 -8.50
CA PHE A 90 -35.17 -32.19 -9.33
C PHE A 90 -34.13 -33.32 -9.18
N GLY A 91 -34.40 -34.34 -8.35
CA GLY A 91 -33.56 -35.54 -8.21
C GLY A 91 -32.23 -35.34 -7.47
N ARG A 92 -31.89 -34.09 -7.14
CA ARG A 92 -30.65 -33.72 -6.43
C ARG A 92 -30.84 -32.41 -5.70
N ILE A 93 -29.95 -32.15 -4.75
CA ILE A 93 -29.63 -30.78 -4.34
C ILE A 93 -28.42 -30.31 -5.15
N GLY A 94 -28.31 -29.01 -5.44
CA GLY A 94 -27.25 -28.47 -6.28
C GLY A 94 -26.95 -27.02 -5.93
N ALA A 95 -26.54 -26.79 -4.68
CA ALA A 95 -25.58 -25.77 -4.24
C ALA A 95 -25.67 -24.42 -4.98
N PRO A 96 -26.54 -23.52 -4.50
CA PRO A 96 -26.44 -22.94 -3.18
C PRO A 96 -27.66 -23.07 -2.26
N PHE A 97 -27.38 -23.09 -0.96
CA PHE A 97 -28.38 -22.93 0.09
C PHE A 97 -28.28 -21.53 0.68
N ILE A 98 -29.37 -20.76 0.68
CA ILE A 98 -29.37 -19.36 1.14
C ILE A 98 -30.42 -19.16 2.21
N ASN A 99 -29.96 -18.75 3.40
CA ASN A 99 -30.80 -18.51 4.57
C ASN A 99 -31.23 -17.05 4.70
N THR A 100 -32.41 -16.65 4.22
CA THR A 100 -32.89 -15.24 4.28
C THR A 100 -34.07 -15.01 5.21
N PHE A 101 -34.02 -15.54 6.42
CA PHE A 101 -35.14 -15.41 7.36
C PHE A 101 -35.30 -14.00 7.95
N ALA A 102 -36.57 -13.66 8.16
CA ALA A 102 -37.03 -12.44 8.80
C ALA A 102 -38.02 -12.82 9.91
N CYS A 103 -37.59 -12.77 11.17
CA CYS A 103 -38.45 -12.94 12.33
C CYS A 103 -37.93 -12.03 13.46
N ILE A 104 -38.83 -11.26 14.08
CA ILE A 104 -38.53 -10.32 15.18
C ILE A 104 -39.20 -10.67 16.52
N SER A 105 -39.73 -11.88 16.68
CA SER A 105 -40.37 -12.35 17.92
C SER A 105 -39.47 -13.27 18.76
N ASP A 106 -40.01 -13.84 19.84
CA ASP A 106 -39.33 -14.83 20.68
C ASP A 106 -38.90 -16.10 19.92
N LEU A 107 -39.36 -16.27 18.67
CA LEU A 107 -38.97 -17.35 17.77
C LEU A 107 -37.62 -17.15 17.09
N ILE A 108 -36.94 -16.00 17.29
CA ILE A 108 -35.71 -15.62 16.58
C ILE A 108 -34.67 -16.76 16.52
N HIS A 109 -34.35 -17.41 17.65
CA HIS A 109 -33.33 -18.47 17.65
C HIS A 109 -33.80 -19.73 16.90
N ARG A 110 -35.09 -20.05 17.00
CA ARG A 110 -35.68 -21.22 16.31
C ARG A 110 -35.65 -21.03 14.80
N VAL A 111 -36.03 -19.86 14.33
CA VAL A 111 -36.10 -19.56 12.89
C VAL A 111 -34.72 -19.28 12.30
N HIS A 112 -33.94 -18.36 12.87
CA HIS A 112 -32.66 -17.95 12.29
C HIS A 112 -31.58 -19.01 12.48
N LEU A 113 -31.22 -19.33 13.72
CA LEU A 113 -30.07 -20.19 14.01
C LEU A 113 -30.40 -21.67 13.87
N ARG A 114 -31.42 -22.15 14.60
CA ARG A 114 -31.82 -23.57 14.56
C ARG A 114 -32.36 -23.95 13.17
N GLY A 115 -33.19 -23.12 12.54
CA GLY A 115 -33.68 -23.36 11.19
C GLY A 115 -32.55 -23.53 10.18
N SER A 116 -31.61 -22.58 10.15
CA SER A 116 -30.41 -22.69 9.29
C SER A 116 -29.61 -23.97 9.54
N PHE A 117 -29.44 -24.36 10.81
CA PHE A 117 -28.80 -25.62 11.18
C PHE A 117 -29.59 -26.84 10.65
N MET A 118 -30.90 -26.90 10.87
CA MET A 118 -31.74 -28.04 10.47
C MET A 118 -31.71 -28.26 8.96
N VAL A 119 -31.89 -27.20 8.18
CA VAL A 119 -31.88 -27.31 6.72
C VAL A 119 -30.47 -27.66 6.20
N THR A 120 -29.43 -27.03 6.74
CA THR A 120 -28.04 -27.34 6.33
C THR A 120 -27.68 -28.78 6.66
N ARG A 121 -28.06 -29.26 7.85
CA ARG A 121 -27.86 -30.64 8.28
C ARG A 121 -28.53 -31.63 7.34
N ALA A 122 -29.79 -31.37 6.97
CA ALA A 122 -30.54 -32.21 6.04
C ALA A 122 -29.85 -32.26 4.65
N ALA A 123 -29.29 -31.15 4.18
CA ALA A 123 -28.59 -31.09 2.89
C ALA A 123 -27.18 -31.72 2.92
N TRP A 124 -26.51 -31.71 4.08
CA TRP A 124 -25.07 -31.95 4.21
C TRP A 124 -24.58 -33.26 3.59
N ASN A 125 -25.24 -34.37 3.91
CA ASN A 125 -24.82 -35.68 3.42
C ASN A 125 -25.01 -35.84 1.91
N HIS A 126 -25.99 -35.15 1.33
CA HIS A 126 -26.16 -35.12 -0.13
C HIS A 126 -25.04 -34.32 -0.80
N MET A 127 -24.67 -33.15 -0.25
CA MET A 127 -23.53 -32.36 -0.75
C MET A 127 -22.21 -33.13 -0.66
N LYS A 128 -21.98 -33.84 0.46
CA LYS A 128 -20.79 -34.69 0.65
C LYS A 128 -20.70 -35.80 -0.40
N LYS A 129 -21.80 -36.50 -0.66
CA LYS A 129 -21.87 -37.55 -1.69
C LYS A 129 -21.60 -36.98 -3.09
N GLN A 130 -22.08 -35.78 -3.37
CA GLN A 130 -21.89 -35.10 -4.66
C GLN A 130 -20.51 -34.44 -4.82
N LYS A 131 -19.75 -34.28 -3.74
CA LYS A 131 -18.50 -33.51 -3.71
C LYS A 131 -18.66 -32.08 -4.25
N PHE A 132 -19.80 -31.47 -3.96
CA PHE A 132 -20.09 -30.09 -4.31
C PHE A 132 -21.15 -29.50 -3.36
N GLY A 133 -20.84 -28.34 -2.80
CA GLY A 133 -21.74 -27.61 -1.91
C GLY A 133 -21.40 -26.13 -1.86
N ARG A 134 -22.42 -25.29 -1.78
CA ARG A 134 -22.29 -23.84 -1.58
C ARG A 134 -23.37 -23.44 -0.57
N ILE A 135 -22.99 -22.79 0.51
CA ILE A 135 -23.88 -22.44 1.62
C ILE A 135 -23.66 -20.98 1.96
N ILE A 136 -24.74 -20.23 2.08
CA ILE A 136 -24.77 -18.83 2.45
C ILE A 136 -25.56 -18.66 3.73
N MET A 137 -24.87 -18.22 4.78
CA MET A 137 -25.49 -17.80 6.03
C MET A 137 -25.74 -16.29 5.99
N THR A 138 -26.93 -15.84 6.39
CA THR A 138 -27.25 -14.41 6.46
C THR A 138 -27.18 -13.94 7.91
N SER A 139 -26.03 -13.37 8.28
CA SER A 139 -25.82 -12.60 9.49
C SER A 139 -26.40 -11.18 9.34
N SER A 140 -25.91 -10.21 10.10
CA SER A 140 -26.27 -8.79 9.98
C SER A 140 -25.23 -7.91 10.67
N ALA A 141 -25.19 -6.63 10.31
CA ALA A 141 -24.41 -5.63 11.05
C ALA A 141 -24.79 -5.58 12.54
N ALA A 142 -26.08 -5.75 12.89
CA ALA A 142 -26.53 -5.85 14.28
C ALA A 142 -25.90 -7.05 15.01
N GLY A 143 -25.70 -8.18 14.33
CA GLY A 143 -24.96 -9.32 14.88
C GLY A 143 -23.48 -9.02 15.10
N ILE A 144 -22.84 -8.33 14.16
CA ILE A 144 -21.40 -8.05 14.18
C ILE A 144 -21.04 -6.97 15.21
N TYR A 145 -21.81 -5.87 15.25
CA TYR A 145 -21.49 -4.67 16.01
C TYR A 145 -22.40 -4.45 17.23
N GLY A 146 -23.50 -5.21 17.33
CA GLY A 146 -24.59 -4.93 18.26
C GLY A 146 -25.54 -3.86 17.75
N ASN A 147 -26.79 -3.89 18.20
CA ASN A 147 -27.76 -2.83 17.99
C ASN A 147 -28.77 -2.76 19.16
N PHE A 148 -29.17 -1.55 19.54
CA PHE A 148 -30.07 -1.34 20.68
C PHE A 148 -31.41 -2.07 20.47
N GLY A 149 -31.91 -2.73 21.52
CA GLY A 149 -33.19 -3.45 21.49
C GLY A 149 -33.20 -4.76 20.68
N GLN A 150 -32.05 -5.23 20.18
CA GLN A 150 -31.94 -6.39 19.30
C GLN A 150 -31.02 -7.49 19.83
N ALA A 151 -30.92 -7.69 21.15
CA ALA A 151 -30.00 -8.66 21.74
C ALA A 151 -30.22 -10.11 21.26
N ASN A 152 -31.48 -10.57 21.25
CA ASN A 152 -31.88 -11.89 20.73
C ASN A 152 -31.53 -12.06 19.23
N TYR A 153 -31.83 -11.05 18.42
CA TYR A 153 -31.53 -11.05 16.99
C TYR A 153 -30.03 -11.07 16.72
N SER A 154 -29.28 -10.19 17.41
CA SER A 154 -27.83 -10.09 17.28
C SER A 154 -27.14 -11.40 17.68
N ALA A 155 -27.56 -12.01 18.78
CA ALA A 155 -27.06 -13.32 19.23
C ALA A 155 -27.31 -14.43 18.19
N ALA A 156 -28.52 -14.51 17.63
CA ALA A 156 -28.81 -15.48 16.59
C ALA A 156 -28.00 -15.24 15.31
N LYS A 157 -27.85 -13.97 14.88
CA LYS A 157 -27.13 -13.60 13.65
C LYS A 157 -25.62 -13.81 13.75
N LEU A 158 -25.00 -13.55 14.90
CA LEU A 158 -23.59 -13.87 15.11
C LEU A 158 -23.37 -15.38 15.36
N GLY A 159 -24.36 -16.06 15.96
CA GLY A 159 -24.37 -17.52 16.06
C GLY A 159 -24.31 -18.22 14.69
N LEU A 160 -24.92 -17.63 13.65
CA LEU A 160 -24.82 -18.13 12.27
C LEU A 160 -23.40 -18.06 11.71
N LEU A 161 -22.64 -17.02 12.06
CA LEU A 161 -21.22 -16.93 11.68
C LEU A 161 -20.42 -18.04 12.38
N GLY A 162 -20.67 -18.29 13.66
CA GLY A 162 -20.06 -19.41 14.39
C GLY A 162 -20.35 -20.77 13.74
N LEU A 163 -21.61 -21.01 13.34
CA LEU A 163 -21.99 -22.21 12.59
C LEU A 163 -21.27 -22.29 11.24
N ALA A 164 -21.19 -21.18 10.49
CA ALA A 164 -20.53 -21.13 9.19
C ALA A 164 -19.04 -21.46 9.28
N ASN A 165 -18.35 -20.96 10.30
CA ASN A 165 -16.92 -21.21 10.52
C ASN A 165 -16.61 -22.70 10.61
N THR A 166 -17.40 -23.46 11.38
CA THR A 166 -17.20 -24.91 11.50
C THR A 166 -17.56 -25.65 10.22
N LEU A 167 -18.67 -25.29 9.56
CA LEU A 167 -19.07 -25.92 8.30
C LEU A 167 -18.06 -25.70 7.18
N ALA A 168 -17.44 -24.51 7.11
CA ALA A 168 -16.39 -24.21 6.15
C ALA A 168 -15.20 -25.18 6.28
N ILE A 169 -14.82 -25.53 7.51
CA ILE A 169 -13.74 -26.47 7.82
C ILE A 169 -14.15 -27.91 7.48
N GLU A 170 -15.32 -28.36 7.98
CA GLU A 170 -15.78 -29.73 7.76
C GLU A 170 -16.07 -30.05 6.28
N GLY A 171 -16.50 -29.04 5.54
CA GLY A 171 -16.91 -29.14 4.14
C GLY A 171 -15.77 -29.06 3.13
N GLN A 172 -14.62 -28.47 3.50
CA GLN A 172 -13.53 -28.13 2.58
C GLN A 172 -13.07 -29.34 1.74
N LYS A 173 -12.85 -30.49 2.38
CA LYS A 173 -12.40 -31.72 1.69
C LYS A 173 -13.41 -32.31 0.69
N TYR A 174 -14.65 -31.83 0.72
CA TYR A 174 -15.73 -32.27 -0.16
C TYR A 174 -16.14 -31.17 -1.15
N ASN A 175 -15.37 -30.09 -1.31
CA ASN A 175 -15.73 -28.92 -2.13
C ASN A 175 -17.11 -28.35 -1.72
N ILE A 176 -17.35 -28.30 -0.41
CA ILE A 176 -18.51 -27.65 0.20
C ILE A 176 -18.00 -26.36 0.84
N HIS A 177 -18.39 -25.22 0.28
CA HIS A 177 -18.01 -23.91 0.80
C HIS A 177 -19.17 -23.31 1.58
N CYS A 178 -18.86 -22.68 2.71
CA CYS A 178 -19.82 -21.97 3.55
C CYS A 178 -19.32 -20.55 3.78
N ASN A 179 -20.07 -19.56 3.31
CA ASN A 179 -19.75 -18.14 3.48
C ASN A 179 -20.90 -17.42 4.19
N THR A 180 -20.59 -16.30 4.82
CA THR A 180 -21.55 -15.48 5.56
C THR A 180 -21.65 -14.10 4.95
N ILE A 181 -22.87 -13.59 4.83
CA ILE A 181 -23.14 -12.20 4.43
C ILE A 181 -23.83 -11.44 5.56
N ALA A 182 -23.58 -10.14 5.63
CA ALA A 182 -24.28 -9.16 6.46
C ALA A 182 -24.86 -8.08 5.51
N PRO A 183 -26.06 -8.33 4.96
CA PRO A 183 -26.63 -7.47 3.95
C PRO A 183 -27.31 -6.23 4.54
N THR A 184 -27.27 -5.14 3.77
CA THR A 184 -28.04 -3.92 4.01
C THR A 184 -28.94 -3.64 2.81
N ALA A 185 -30.24 -3.85 3.00
CA ALA A 185 -31.26 -3.62 1.97
C ALA A 185 -32.56 -3.08 2.59
N GLY A 186 -33.28 -2.27 1.82
CA GLY A 186 -34.64 -1.85 2.09
C GLY A 186 -35.60 -3.02 2.01
N SER A 187 -36.41 -3.17 3.04
CA SER A 187 -37.41 -4.23 3.18
C SER A 187 -38.44 -3.84 4.23
N ARG A 188 -39.53 -4.60 4.33
CA ARG A 188 -40.53 -4.45 5.39
C ARG A 188 -39.93 -4.48 6.81
N LEU A 189 -38.76 -5.12 6.99
CA LEU A 189 -38.05 -5.13 8.27
C LEU A 189 -37.27 -3.85 8.55
N THR A 190 -36.74 -3.18 7.53
CA THR A 190 -35.86 -2.02 7.67
C THR A 190 -36.59 -0.69 7.55
N GLU A 191 -37.83 -0.69 7.03
CA GLU A 191 -38.73 0.48 7.00
C GLU A 191 -38.95 1.15 8.37
N THR A 192 -38.91 0.38 9.46
CA THR A 192 -39.11 0.92 10.82
C THR A 192 -37.90 1.68 11.36
N VAL A 193 -36.74 1.54 10.74
CA VAL A 193 -35.46 2.08 11.22
C VAL A 193 -34.72 2.94 10.17
N MET A 194 -35.23 3.03 8.94
CA MET A 194 -34.62 3.80 7.85
C MET A 194 -35.60 4.85 7.30
N PRO A 195 -35.13 6.03 6.91
CA PRO A 195 -35.93 6.98 6.14
C PRO A 195 -36.44 6.35 4.82
N PRO A 196 -37.65 6.67 4.33
CA PRO A 196 -38.23 6.06 3.13
C PRO A 196 -37.33 6.13 1.89
N VAL A 197 -36.73 7.29 1.63
CA VAL A 197 -35.81 7.51 0.49
C VAL A 197 -34.59 6.59 0.54
N LEU A 198 -34.07 6.34 1.75
CA LEU A 198 -32.94 5.43 1.94
C LEU A 198 -33.36 3.98 1.74
N CYS A 199 -34.54 3.60 2.23
CA CYS A 199 -35.12 2.26 2.03
C CYS A 199 -35.32 1.97 0.53
N GLU A 200 -35.86 2.91 -0.24
CA GLU A 200 -36.05 2.78 -1.70
C GLU A 200 -34.73 2.68 -2.48
N SER A 201 -33.67 3.32 -1.98
CA SER A 201 -32.35 3.34 -2.61
C SER A 201 -31.54 2.07 -2.32
N LEU A 202 -31.77 1.42 -1.18
CA LEU A 202 -31.05 0.21 -0.75
C LEU A 202 -31.68 -1.05 -1.35
N LYS A 203 -31.63 -1.17 -2.67
CA LYS A 203 -32.24 -2.26 -3.42
C LYS A 203 -31.63 -3.63 -3.12
N ALA A 204 -32.47 -4.67 -2.99
CA ALA A 204 -32.05 -6.06 -2.77
C ALA A 204 -31.19 -6.60 -3.92
N GLU A 205 -31.42 -6.06 -5.12
CA GLU A 205 -30.71 -6.29 -6.37
C GLU A 205 -29.21 -5.97 -6.26
N TYR A 206 -28.81 -5.11 -5.32
CA TYR A 206 -27.41 -4.78 -5.08
C TYR A 206 -26.68 -5.81 -4.21
N VAL A 207 -27.41 -6.73 -3.58
CA VAL A 207 -26.83 -7.81 -2.76
C VAL A 207 -26.75 -9.12 -3.55
N ALA A 208 -27.74 -9.40 -4.40
CA ALA A 208 -27.86 -10.65 -5.15
C ALA A 208 -26.57 -11.05 -5.93
N PRO A 209 -25.84 -10.14 -6.60
CA PRO A 209 -24.63 -10.49 -7.32
C PRO A 209 -23.55 -11.15 -6.46
N LEU A 210 -23.37 -10.70 -5.21
CA LEU A 210 -22.41 -11.32 -4.29
C LEU A 210 -22.83 -12.74 -3.92
N VAL A 211 -24.12 -12.93 -3.63
CA VAL A 211 -24.66 -14.26 -3.28
C VAL A 211 -24.49 -15.24 -4.44
N LEU A 212 -24.77 -14.79 -5.68
CA LEU A 212 -24.52 -15.59 -6.88
C LEU A 212 -23.03 -15.93 -7.03
N TRP A 213 -22.13 -14.96 -6.88
CA TRP A 213 -20.69 -15.19 -6.96
C TRP A 213 -20.21 -16.22 -5.93
N LEU A 214 -20.53 -16.02 -4.65
CA LEU A 214 -20.16 -16.94 -3.57
C LEU A 214 -20.75 -18.34 -3.74
N SER A 215 -21.77 -18.47 -4.57
CA SER A 215 -22.47 -19.71 -4.88
C SER A 215 -22.03 -20.37 -6.18
N HIS A 216 -21.17 -19.74 -6.96
CA HIS A 216 -20.72 -20.29 -8.24
C HIS A 216 -19.65 -21.37 -8.03
N ASP A 217 -19.53 -22.32 -8.95
CA ASP A 217 -18.53 -23.40 -8.83
C ASP A 217 -17.10 -22.90 -8.99
N GLN A 218 -16.88 -21.87 -9.81
CA GLN A 218 -15.59 -21.19 -9.94
C GLN A 218 -15.15 -20.46 -8.65
N CYS A 219 -16.07 -20.11 -7.75
CA CYS A 219 -15.71 -19.41 -6.52
C CYS A 219 -14.98 -20.33 -5.54
N GLN A 220 -13.77 -19.92 -5.13
CA GLN A 220 -12.92 -20.60 -4.16
C GLN A 220 -13.00 -20.00 -2.75
N GLU A 221 -13.82 -18.97 -2.55
CA GLU A 221 -14.01 -18.34 -1.25
C GLU A 221 -14.75 -19.30 -0.30
N ASN A 222 -14.21 -19.50 0.90
CA ASN A 222 -14.78 -20.37 1.93
C ASN A 222 -14.46 -19.81 3.33
N GLY A 223 -15.46 -19.79 4.22
CA GLY A 223 -15.33 -19.21 5.56
C GLY A 223 -15.28 -17.68 5.58
N GLY A 224 -15.64 -17.02 4.48
CA GLY A 224 -15.64 -15.55 4.40
C GLY A 224 -16.84 -14.91 5.10
N LEU A 225 -16.64 -13.71 5.64
CA LEU A 225 -17.68 -12.81 6.14
C LEU A 225 -17.69 -11.53 5.30
N PHE A 226 -18.83 -11.18 4.72
CA PHE A 226 -18.96 -10.02 3.84
C PHE A 226 -20.09 -9.09 4.25
N GLU A 227 -19.81 -7.80 4.37
CA GLU A 227 -20.85 -6.77 4.38
C GLU A 227 -21.15 -6.32 2.95
N VAL A 228 -22.42 -6.07 2.66
CA VAL A 228 -22.87 -5.79 1.29
C VAL A 228 -24.13 -4.94 1.26
N GLY A 229 -24.15 -3.93 0.39
CA GLY A 229 -25.30 -3.03 0.19
C GLY A 229 -24.93 -1.86 -0.73
N ALA A 230 -25.93 -1.23 -1.35
CA ALA A 230 -25.75 -0.04 -2.22
C ALA A 230 -24.73 -0.20 -3.39
N GLY A 231 -24.36 -1.42 -3.76
CA GLY A 231 -23.34 -1.70 -4.76
C GLY A 231 -21.91 -1.81 -4.22
N TRP A 232 -21.72 -1.67 -2.90
CA TRP A 232 -20.46 -1.88 -2.20
C TRP A 232 -20.42 -3.28 -1.55
N ILE A 233 -19.22 -3.87 -1.52
CA ILE A 233 -18.92 -5.16 -0.89
C ILE A 233 -17.62 -5.03 -0.11
N GLY A 234 -17.63 -5.34 1.19
CA GLY A 234 -16.45 -5.40 2.05
C GLY A 234 -16.29 -6.77 2.69
N LYS A 235 -15.05 -7.20 2.94
CA LYS A 235 -14.73 -8.46 3.62
C LYS A 235 -14.22 -8.17 5.03
N LEU A 236 -14.73 -8.91 6.01
CA LEU A 236 -14.36 -8.80 7.42
C LEU A 236 -13.52 -9.99 7.85
N ARG A 237 -12.64 -9.79 8.83
CA ARG A 237 -11.88 -10.83 9.52
C ARG A 237 -11.56 -10.39 10.95
N TRP A 238 -11.22 -11.35 11.81
CA TRP A 238 -10.72 -11.06 13.14
C TRP A 238 -9.28 -10.55 13.10
N GLU A 239 -9.00 -9.58 13.96
CA GLU A 239 -7.66 -9.22 14.38
C GLU A 239 -7.53 -9.43 15.89
N ARG A 240 -6.32 -9.73 16.35
CA ARG A 240 -6.02 -9.99 17.76
C ARG A 240 -4.78 -9.22 18.14
N SER A 241 -4.84 -8.42 19.20
CA SER A 241 -3.67 -7.77 19.79
C SER A 241 -2.56 -8.79 20.08
N GLN A 242 -1.32 -8.33 20.24
CA GLN A 242 -0.24 -9.20 20.70
C GLN A 242 -0.48 -9.70 22.13
N GLY A 243 -1.34 -9.00 22.88
CA GLY A 243 -1.65 -9.30 24.27
C GLY A 243 -0.47 -9.04 25.20
N ARG A 244 -0.60 -9.50 26.45
CA ARG A 244 0.45 -9.37 27.45
C ARG A 244 0.44 -10.56 28.41
N ILE A 245 1.63 -11.06 28.74
CA ILE A 245 1.79 -12.04 29.83
C ILE A 245 1.77 -11.27 31.15
N VAL A 246 0.73 -11.51 31.96
CA VAL A 246 0.48 -10.80 33.23
C VAL A 246 0.67 -11.66 34.47
N ARG A 247 0.96 -12.97 34.31
CA ARG A 247 1.35 -13.84 35.43
C ARG A 247 2.86 -14.02 35.47
N LYS A 248 3.38 -14.37 36.65
CA LYS A 248 4.78 -14.76 36.87
C LYS A 248 4.86 -16.22 37.32
N LYS A 249 6.04 -16.82 37.20
CA LYS A 249 6.28 -18.18 37.69
C LYS A 249 6.07 -18.21 39.21
N ASN A 250 5.43 -19.28 39.70
CA ASN A 250 5.23 -19.53 41.13
C ASN A 250 4.50 -18.40 41.90
N GLN A 251 3.80 -17.50 41.21
CA GLN A 251 3.00 -16.43 41.83
C GLN A 251 1.54 -16.54 41.38
N GLY A 252 0.63 -16.09 42.25
CA GLY A 252 -0.76 -15.90 41.89
C GLY A 252 -0.93 -14.85 40.78
N MET A 253 -1.96 -14.98 39.96
CA MET A 253 -2.37 -13.95 39.02
C MET A 253 -3.39 -13.04 39.69
N PHE A 254 -3.13 -11.72 39.70
CA PHE A 254 -3.94 -10.74 40.41
C PHE A 254 -4.65 -9.79 39.45
N PRO A 255 -5.89 -9.34 39.74
CA PRO A 255 -6.61 -8.36 38.93
C PRO A 255 -5.85 -7.05 38.73
N GLU A 256 -5.07 -6.61 39.72
CA GLU A 256 -4.28 -5.38 39.66
C GLU A 256 -3.23 -5.46 38.56
N THR A 257 -2.59 -6.61 38.36
CA THR A 257 -1.61 -6.79 37.29
C THR A 257 -2.26 -6.76 35.90
N VAL A 258 -3.53 -7.17 35.78
CA VAL A 258 -4.30 -7.02 34.55
C VAL A 258 -4.59 -5.54 34.28
N ARG A 259 -5.09 -4.81 35.29
CA ARG A 259 -5.35 -3.36 35.19
C ARG A 259 -4.09 -2.59 34.77
N ASP A 260 -2.97 -2.86 35.42
CA ASP A 260 -1.71 -2.14 35.20
C ASP A 260 -1.07 -2.46 33.83
N GLN A 261 -1.57 -3.47 33.12
CA GLN A 261 -1.14 -3.84 31.77
C GLN A 261 -2.24 -3.68 30.72
N TRP A 262 -3.37 -3.05 31.07
CA TRP A 262 -4.56 -3.00 30.23
C TRP A 262 -4.30 -2.36 28.88
N ASP A 263 -3.58 -1.24 28.84
CA ASP A 263 -3.24 -0.53 27.60
C ASP A 263 -2.43 -1.44 26.64
N ASN A 264 -1.53 -2.26 27.17
CA ASN A 264 -0.75 -3.21 26.36
C ASN A 264 -1.59 -4.40 25.88
N ILE A 265 -2.56 -4.86 26.69
CA ILE A 265 -3.49 -5.93 26.31
C ILE A 265 -4.39 -5.45 25.15
N CYS A 266 -4.77 -4.17 25.18
CA CYS A 266 -5.67 -3.55 24.21
C CYS A 266 -4.94 -2.83 23.04
N ASP A 267 -3.63 -2.96 22.90
CA ASP A 267 -2.86 -2.36 21.79
C ASP A 267 -2.95 -3.21 20.50
N PHE A 268 -3.50 -2.61 19.43
CA PHE A 268 -3.66 -3.24 18.11
C PHE A 268 -2.62 -2.80 17.07
N THR A 269 -1.65 -1.96 17.43
CA THR A 269 -0.65 -1.40 16.49
C THR A 269 0.03 -2.48 15.63
N ASN A 270 0.36 -3.62 16.24
CA ASN A 270 0.97 -4.78 15.58
C ASN A 270 0.08 -6.03 15.65
N ALA A 271 -1.24 -5.88 15.57
CA ALA A 271 -2.19 -6.99 15.74
C ALA A 271 -1.93 -8.15 14.76
N THR A 272 -2.10 -9.37 15.25
CA THR A 272 -2.08 -10.60 14.46
C THR A 272 -3.42 -10.82 13.76
N LYS A 273 -3.44 -11.68 12.73
CA LYS A 273 -4.63 -12.03 11.95
C LYS A 273 -4.87 -13.55 12.04
N PRO A 274 -5.26 -14.06 13.21
CA PRO A 274 -5.38 -15.49 13.44
C PRO A 274 -6.42 -16.11 12.50
N ALA A 275 -6.05 -17.20 11.82
CA ALA A 275 -6.89 -17.83 10.81
C ALA A 275 -7.56 -19.13 11.28
N ASN A 276 -7.05 -19.76 12.33
CA ASN A 276 -7.56 -21.03 12.85
C ASN A 276 -7.31 -21.20 14.36
N ILE A 277 -7.96 -22.20 14.95
CA ILE A 277 -7.86 -22.48 16.39
C ILE A 277 -6.45 -22.93 16.81
N ASN A 278 -5.72 -23.65 15.94
CA ASN A 278 -4.40 -24.17 16.27
C ASN A 278 -3.37 -23.04 16.46
N GLU A 279 -3.41 -22.01 15.62
CA GLU A 279 -2.59 -20.79 15.79
C GLU A 279 -2.86 -20.12 17.15
N SER A 280 -4.13 -20.05 17.57
CA SER A 280 -4.48 -19.49 18.87
C SER A 280 -3.93 -20.31 20.03
N VAL A 281 -4.04 -21.65 19.95
CA VAL A 281 -3.53 -22.57 20.98
C VAL A 281 -2.00 -22.53 21.03
N ALA A 282 -1.32 -22.48 19.89
CA ALA A 282 0.13 -22.40 19.82
C ALA A 282 0.67 -21.18 20.59
N THR A 283 0.01 -20.02 20.48
CA THR A 283 0.35 -18.82 21.28
C THR A 283 0.26 -19.10 22.79
N LEU A 284 -0.76 -19.84 23.24
CA LEU A 284 -0.91 -20.14 24.67
C LEU A 284 0.18 -21.11 25.17
N VAL A 285 0.57 -22.08 24.34
CA VAL A 285 1.68 -23.00 24.65
C VAL A 285 3.00 -22.23 24.75
N GLU A 286 3.25 -21.30 23.82
CA GLU A 286 4.41 -20.41 23.85
C GLU A 286 4.43 -19.54 25.11
N VAL A 287 3.30 -18.94 25.49
CA VAL A 287 3.14 -18.18 26.74
C VAL A 287 3.40 -19.05 27.97
N LEU A 288 2.93 -20.30 27.98
CA LEU A 288 3.20 -21.25 29.07
C LEU A 288 4.70 -21.48 29.21
N SER A 289 5.39 -21.79 28.11
CA SER A 289 6.84 -22.00 28.11
C SER A 289 7.63 -20.79 28.61
N ARG A 290 7.18 -19.58 28.28
CA ARG A 290 7.82 -18.32 28.74
C ARG A 290 7.67 -18.08 30.23
N VAL A 291 6.49 -18.39 30.78
CA VAL A 291 6.29 -18.24 32.22
C VAL A 291 7.10 -19.28 32.99
N GLU A 292 7.19 -20.53 32.50
CA GLU A 292 7.95 -21.58 33.18
C GLU A 292 9.47 -21.35 33.18
N THR A 293 9.99 -20.57 32.24
CA THR A 293 11.41 -20.20 32.18
C THR A 293 11.76 -18.96 33.00
N ASP A 294 10.77 -18.37 33.71
CA ASP A 294 10.93 -17.16 34.53
C ASP A 294 11.41 -15.93 33.74
N GLU A 295 11.11 -15.87 32.44
CA GLU A 295 11.23 -14.65 31.61
C GLU A 295 10.12 -13.62 31.96
N GLY A 296 9.98 -13.31 33.25
CA GLY A 296 8.90 -12.49 33.79
C GLY A 296 8.87 -11.05 33.28
N ILE A 297 7.68 -10.63 32.84
CA ILE A 297 7.26 -9.28 32.36
C ILE A 297 8.05 -8.76 31.15
N ALA A 298 7.94 -9.45 30.03
CA ALA A 298 8.30 -8.91 28.73
C ALA A 298 7.08 -8.95 27.78
N PRO A 299 7.02 -8.06 26.77
CA PRO A 299 6.22 -8.34 25.58
C PRO A 299 6.57 -9.75 25.09
N ASN A 300 5.64 -10.47 24.43
CA ASN A 300 6.08 -11.58 23.58
C ASN A 300 7.28 -11.06 22.76
N PRO A 301 8.46 -11.72 22.80
CA PRO A 301 9.66 -11.27 22.14
C PRO A 301 9.43 -11.34 20.64
N THR A 302 9.11 -10.19 20.07
CA THR A 302 10.06 -9.54 19.16
C THR A 302 10.81 -8.38 19.82
N SER A 303 10.73 -8.23 21.14
CA SER A 303 11.48 -7.22 21.88
C SER A 303 11.78 -7.69 23.31
N ALA A 304 12.94 -8.34 23.48
CA ALA A 304 13.55 -8.55 24.79
C ALA A 304 14.47 -7.36 25.10
N MET A 305 14.25 -6.69 26.23
CA MET A 305 15.31 -6.04 27.00
C MET A 305 14.76 -5.79 28.41
N ALA A 306 15.19 -6.62 29.37
CA ALA A 306 15.14 -6.31 30.79
C ALA A 306 16.57 -6.09 31.28
N THR A 307 16.71 -5.14 32.19
CA THR A 307 17.93 -4.58 32.76
C THR A 307 18.88 -5.63 33.33
N ALA A 308 19.95 -5.92 32.60
CA ALA A 308 21.24 -6.39 33.11
C ALA A 308 22.27 -5.27 32.93
N ALA A 309 23.31 -5.25 33.75
CA ALA A 309 24.42 -4.31 33.63
C ALA A 309 24.89 -4.15 32.18
N SER A 310 25.15 -2.91 31.76
CA SER A 310 25.63 -2.59 30.40
C SER A 310 26.84 -3.46 30.07
N GLY A 311 26.73 -4.28 29.04
CA GLY A 311 27.76 -5.22 28.63
C GLY A 311 27.69 -5.47 27.14
N ILE A 312 28.80 -5.29 26.45
CA ILE A 312 28.98 -5.63 25.04
C ILE A 312 29.86 -6.88 24.98
N SER A 313 29.35 -7.95 24.37
CA SER A 313 30.05 -9.21 24.13
C SER A 313 30.29 -9.40 22.63
N PRO A 314 31.49 -9.06 22.11
CA PRO A 314 31.82 -9.25 20.70
C PRO A 314 31.68 -10.72 20.22
N LEU A 315 31.98 -11.69 21.09
CA LEU A 315 31.91 -13.12 20.76
C LEU A 315 30.47 -13.58 20.48
N GLU A 316 29.48 -12.97 21.12
CA GLU A 316 28.07 -13.29 20.93
C GLU A 316 27.45 -12.48 19.79
N ALA A 317 27.89 -11.23 19.63
CA ALA A 317 27.31 -10.28 18.69
C ALA A 317 27.85 -10.41 17.25
N VAL A 318 29.16 -10.63 17.08
CA VAL A 318 29.77 -10.65 15.75
C VAL A 318 29.26 -11.84 14.94
N GLY A 319 28.79 -11.54 13.73
CA GLY A 319 28.25 -12.52 12.81
C GLY A 319 26.74 -12.74 12.93
N GLN A 320 26.08 -12.23 13.97
CA GLN A 320 24.62 -12.31 14.13
C GLN A 320 23.91 -11.59 13.00
N LYS A 321 22.83 -12.22 12.51
CA LYS A 321 21.94 -11.65 11.51
C LYS A 321 20.77 -10.97 12.20
N LEU A 322 20.39 -9.80 11.71
CA LEU A 322 19.15 -9.14 12.11
C LEU A 322 18.00 -9.69 11.25
N PRO A 323 16.74 -9.58 11.72
CA PRO A 323 15.58 -9.93 10.90
C PRO A 323 15.59 -9.19 9.57
N GLU A 324 15.12 -9.86 8.52
CA GLU A 324 14.95 -9.21 7.22
C GLU A 324 13.92 -8.08 7.33
N SER A 325 14.23 -6.94 6.72
CA SER A 325 13.34 -5.79 6.65
C SER A 325 12.91 -5.53 5.22
N THR A 326 11.66 -5.13 5.03
CA THR A 326 11.10 -4.79 3.72
C THR A 326 10.72 -3.32 3.68
N PHE A 327 11.14 -2.61 2.64
CA PHE A 327 10.87 -1.20 2.44
C PHE A 327 10.19 -0.95 1.08
N SER A 328 8.94 -0.50 1.10
CA SER A 328 8.19 -0.16 -0.11
C SER A 328 8.16 1.35 -0.34
N TYR A 329 8.42 1.77 -1.56
CA TYR A 329 8.49 3.19 -1.91
C TYR A 329 8.04 3.46 -3.35
N SER A 330 7.75 4.72 -3.61
CA SER A 330 7.33 5.25 -4.89
C SER A 330 8.15 6.49 -5.25
N GLN A 331 7.83 7.13 -6.36
CA GLN A 331 8.39 8.42 -6.77
C GLN A 331 8.28 9.47 -5.64
N THR A 332 7.23 9.39 -4.82
CA THR A 332 7.01 10.29 -3.67
C THR A 332 8.17 10.26 -2.69
N GLN A 333 8.67 9.07 -2.30
CA GLN A 333 9.80 8.95 -1.38
C GLN A 333 11.11 9.41 -2.03
N CYS A 334 11.28 9.16 -3.33
CA CYS A 334 12.45 9.64 -4.08
C CYS A 334 12.52 11.18 -4.05
N ILE A 335 11.41 11.84 -4.37
CA ILE A 335 11.28 13.30 -4.39
C ILE A 335 11.43 13.88 -2.98
N LEU A 336 10.78 13.26 -1.98
CA LEU A 336 10.86 13.68 -0.59
C LEU A 336 12.30 13.63 -0.06
N TYR A 337 13.04 12.56 -0.37
CA TYR A 337 14.45 12.46 -0.03
C TYR A 337 15.28 13.52 -0.75
N ALA A 338 15.06 13.72 -2.06
CA ALA A 338 15.77 14.73 -2.84
C ALA A 338 15.61 16.14 -2.25
N LEU A 339 14.40 16.52 -1.88
CA LEU A 339 14.11 17.76 -1.15
C LEU A 339 14.78 17.76 0.25
N GLY A 340 14.75 16.62 0.95
CA GLY A 340 15.38 16.40 2.24
C GLY A 340 16.90 16.55 2.24
N VAL A 341 17.56 16.37 1.11
CA VAL A 341 19.00 16.65 0.91
C VAL A 341 19.24 17.94 0.10
N GLY A 342 18.22 18.78 -0.01
CA GLY A 342 18.29 20.16 -0.46
C GLY A 342 18.12 20.40 -1.95
N MET A 343 17.74 19.39 -2.75
CA MET A 343 17.37 19.63 -4.15
C MET A 343 16.22 20.64 -4.19
N SER A 344 16.23 21.50 -5.19
CA SER A 344 15.31 22.63 -5.28
C SER A 344 15.03 22.97 -6.73
N THR A 345 13.80 23.42 -7.00
CA THR A 345 13.38 23.95 -8.30
C THR A 345 14.07 25.26 -8.70
N LYS A 346 14.97 25.79 -7.86
CA LYS A 346 15.82 26.94 -8.20
C LYS A 346 16.94 26.61 -9.17
N ASP A 347 17.36 25.35 -9.23
CA ASP A 347 18.34 24.86 -10.19
C ASP A 347 17.62 23.95 -11.21
N ASP A 348 17.66 24.32 -12.48
CA ASP A 348 16.93 23.60 -13.55
C ASP A 348 17.35 22.12 -13.64
N ASP A 349 18.62 21.83 -13.39
CA ASP A 349 19.19 20.48 -13.46
C ASP A 349 18.78 19.58 -12.27
N HIS A 350 18.06 20.12 -11.28
CA HIS A 350 17.45 19.33 -10.20
C HIS A 350 16.07 18.77 -10.55
N LEU A 351 15.41 19.27 -11.61
CA LEU A 351 14.04 18.88 -11.94
C LEU A 351 13.88 17.36 -12.14
N LYS A 352 14.90 16.71 -12.72
CA LYS A 352 14.97 15.25 -12.89
C LYS A 352 14.95 14.43 -11.60
N PHE A 353 15.12 15.04 -10.43
CA PHE A 353 14.97 14.38 -9.12
C PHE A 353 13.70 14.79 -8.38
N LEU A 354 12.95 15.77 -8.92
CA LEU A 354 11.83 16.43 -8.23
C LEU A 354 10.49 16.27 -8.95
N TYR A 355 10.50 15.85 -10.22
CA TYR A 355 9.31 15.69 -11.02
C TYR A 355 9.27 14.33 -11.71
N GLU A 356 8.32 13.49 -11.33
CA GLU A 356 8.12 12.14 -11.84
C GLU A 356 7.75 12.09 -13.34
N GLY A 357 7.31 13.21 -13.92
CA GLY A 357 7.04 13.34 -15.34
C GLY A 357 8.24 13.77 -16.19
N HIS A 358 9.41 14.03 -15.59
CA HIS A 358 10.63 14.34 -16.31
C HIS A 358 11.15 13.09 -17.06
N GLU A 359 11.66 13.23 -18.28
CA GLU A 359 12.11 12.10 -19.10
C GLU A 359 13.23 11.30 -18.44
N ASP A 360 14.16 12.00 -17.79
CA ASP A 360 15.26 11.42 -17.01
C ASP A 360 14.96 11.30 -15.49
N PHE A 361 13.68 11.16 -15.10
CA PHE A 361 13.35 11.07 -13.68
C PHE A 361 14.11 9.94 -13.00
N SER A 362 14.89 10.27 -11.97
CA SER A 362 15.78 9.33 -11.30
C SER A 362 15.81 9.54 -9.79
N CYS A 363 16.15 8.48 -9.07
CA CYS A 363 16.33 8.54 -7.63
C CYS A 363 17.78 8.95 -7.30
N LEU A 364 17.97 9.81 -6.29
CA LEU A 364 19.32 10.16 -5.86
C LEU A 364 20.04 8.93 -5.31
N PRO A 365 21.30 8.67 -5.71
CA PRO A 365 22.03 7.47 -5.28
C PRO A 365 22.09 7.27 -3.77
N THR A 366 22.23 8.35 -3.00
CA THR A 366 22.30 8.30 -1.55
C THR A 366 20.99 7.95 -0.86
N PHE A 367 19.87 7.90 -1.58
CA PHE A 367 18.61 7.33 -1.07
C PHE A 367 18.79 5.87 -0.64
N GLY A 368 19.77 5.16 -1.20
CA GLY A 368 20.08 3.77 -0.85
C GLY A 368 20.42 3.54 0.63
N VAL A 369 20.70 4.59 1.42
CA VAL A 369 20.82 4.46 2.88
C VAL A 369 19.47 4.26 3.56
N ILE A 370 18.38 4.82 3.02
CA ILE A 370 17.06 4.83 3.66
C ILE A 370 16.47 3.41 3.80
N PRO A 371 16.38 2.59 2.73
CA PRO A 371 15.89 1.21 2.85
C PRO A 371 16.78 0.33 3.74
N SER A 372 18.09 0.61 3.79
CA SER A 372 19.01 -0.13 4.66
C SER A 372 18.93 0.31 6.12
N GLN A 373 18.62 1.58 6.40
CA GLN A 373 18.45 2.11 7.75
C GLN A 373 17.21 1.52 8.43
N ALA A 374 16.14 1.23 7.67
CA ALA A 374 14.95 0.57 8.19
C ALA A 374 15.26 -0.79 8.85
N ALA A 375 16.21 -1.56 8.28
CA ALA A 375 16.66 -2.84 8.86
C ALA A 375 17.35 -2.70 10.23
N MET A 376 17.80 -1.50 10.58
CA MET A 376 18.43 -1.20 11.86
C MET A 376 17.44 -0.63 12.89
N MET A 377 16.49 0.21 12.46
CA MET A 377 15.65 1.00 13.36
C MET A 377 14.36 0.29 13.85
N ASP A 378 13.86 -0.74 13.16
CA ASP A 378 12.69 -1.53 13.59
C ASP A 378 13.01 -2.55 14.71
N GLY A 379 13.79 -2.13 15.72
CA GLY A 379 14.19 -2.97 16.86
C GLY A 379 15.30 -3.98 16.55
N GLY A 380 15.79 -4.04 15.31
CA GLY A 380 16.78 -5.02 14.85
C GLY A 380 18.06 -5.05 15.70
N LEU A 381 18.64 -3.88 16.02
CA LEU A 381 19.90 -3.82 16.76
C LEU A 381 19.76 -4.20 18.25
N GLY A 382 18.60 -3.91 18.86
CA GLY A 382 18.32 -4.27 20.27
C GLY A 382 18.01 -5.74 20.48
N SER A 383 17.72 -6.47 19.41
CA SER A 383 17.46 -7.90 19.45
C SER A 383 18.72 -8.77 19.36
N VAL A 384 19.89 -8.15 19.13
CA VAL A 384 21.15 -8.87 18.88
C VAL A 384 21.75 -9.38 20.20
N PRO A 385 21.99 -10.71 20.34
CA PRO A 385 22.69 -11.26 21.49
C PRO A 385 24.07 -10.62 21.68
N GLY A 386 24.42 -10.29 22.93
CA GLY A 386 25.70 -9.65 23.26
C GLY A 386 25.74 -8.13 23.07
N LEU A 387 24.66 -7.48 22.65
CA LEU A 387 24.57 -6.02 22.52
C LEU A 387 23.54 -5.43 23.51
N ASN A 388 23.99 -5.05 24.71
CA ASN A 388 23.14 -4.38 25.70
C ASN A 388 23.69 -2.98 26.04
N PHE A 389 23.05 -1.94 25.51
CA PHE A 389 23.46 -0.54 25.71
C PHE A 389 22.27 0.43 25.65
N ASP A 390 22.50 1.63 26.17
CA ASP A 390 21.55 2.75 26.12
C ASP A 390 21.53 3.39 24.72
N PHE A 391 20.41 3.24 24.01
CA PHE A 391 20.21 3.81 22.67
C PHE A 391 20.29 5.34 22.62
N THR A 392 20.07 6.04 23.74
CA THR A 392 20.23 7.51 23.78
C THR A 392 21.69 7.95 23.62
N ARG A 393 22.64 7.02 23.80
CA ARG A 393 24.08 7.24 23.64
C ARG A 393 24.63 6.73 22.31
N LEU A 394 23.76 6.27 21.41
CA LEU A 394 24.11 5.78 20.09
C LEU A 394 24.35 6.96 19.14
N LEU A 395 25.58 7.07 18.65
CA LEU A 395 25.97 8.05 17.65
C LEU A 395 26.31 7.34 16.34
N HIS A 396 25.84 7.89 15.23
CA HIS A 396 26.25 7.43 13.91
C HIS A 396 27.66 7.99 13.61
N GLY A 397 28.68 7.14 13.62
CA GLY A 397 30.08 7.54 13.48
C GLY A 397 30.57 7.59 12.04
N GLU A 398 30.29 6.57 11.23
CA GLU A 398 30.70 6.51 9.83
C GLU A 398 29.63 5.81 8.97
N GLN A 399 29.54 6.20 7.71
CA GLN A 399 28.66 5.56 6.72
C GLN A 399 29.47 5.19 5.47
N TYR A 400 29.31 3.96 4.98
CA TYR A 400 29.65 3.55 3.63
C TYR A 400 28.39 3.16 2.87
N LEU A 401 28.28 3.55 1.61
CA LEU A 401 27.25 3.10 0.67
C LEU A 401 27.93 2.79 -0.66
N GLU A 402 27.62 1.63 -1.24
CA GLU A 402 27.98 1.25 -2.61
C GLU A 402 26.73 0.83 -3.35
N LEU A 403 26.55 1.40 -4.55
CA LEU A 403 25.53 0.97 -5.48
C LEU A 403 26.17 0.06 -6.53
N PHE A 404 25.51 -1.07 -6.78
CA PHE A 404 25.85 -1.95 -7.89
C PHE A 404 25.07 -1.59 -9.15
N GLN A 405 23.92 -0.92 -8.98
CA GLN A 405 23.07 -0.40 -10.04
C GLN A 405 22.34 0.87 -9.58
N PRO A 406 21.85 1.71 -10.51
CA PRO A 406 20.96 2.82 -10.17
C PRO A 406 19.72 2.34 -9.41
N LEU A 407 19.28 3.12 -8.43
CA LEU A 407 18.08 2.78 -7.66
C LEU A 407 16.83 2.95 -8.55
N PRO A 408 15.87 2.02 -8.48
CA PRO A 408 14.61 2.21 -9.15
C PRO A 408 13.85 3.42 -8.55
N THR A 409 12.87 3.93 -9.28
CA THR A 409 12.06 5.08 -8.84
C THR A 409 10.81 4.68 -8.05
N SER A 410 10.54 3.37 -7.96
CA SER A 410 9.51 2.76 -7.11
C SER A 410 9.80 1.27 -6.94
N GLY A 411 9.20 0.65 -5.92
CA GLY A 411 9.28 -0.78 -5.71
C GLY A 411 9.34 -1.18 -4.24
N THR A 412 9.54 -2.46 -4.02
CA THR A 412 9.70 -3.05 -2.69
C THR A 412 11.07 -3.70 -2.60
N LEU A 413 11.87 -3.25 -1.63
CA LEU A 413 13.23 -3.71 -1.40
C LEU A 413 13.31 -4.54 -0.12
N THR A 414 14.18 -5.54 -0.12
CA THR A 414 14.45 -6.38 1.06
C THR A 414 15.88 -6.14 1.53
N SER A 415 16.06 -5.83 2.81
CA SER A 415 17.35 -5.57 3.43
C SER A 415 17.73 -6.70 4.40
N GLN A 416 18.94 -7.22 4.24
CA GLN A 416 19.54 -8.24 5.11
C GLN A 416 20.73 -7.63 5.85
N ALA A 417 20.67 -7.60 7.18
CA ALA A 417 21.69 -6.97 8.01
C ALA A 417 22.45 -7.98 8.88
N ARG A 418 23.74 -7.72 9.12
CA ARG A 418 24.63 -8.57 9.92
C ARG A 418 25.65 -7.74 10.67
N ILE A 419 25.92 -8.09 11.93
CA ILE A 419 27.03 -7.51 12.69
C ILE A 419 28.35 -7.99 12.09
N ALA A 420 29.04 -7.10 11.40
CA ALA A 420 30.34 -7.36 10.80
C ALA A 420 31.44 -7.38 11.85
N ASP A 421 31.35 -6.48 12.83
CA ASP A 421 32.36 -6.35 13.87
C ASP A 421 31.93 -5.55 15.10
N VAL A 422 32.64 -5.72 16.21
CA VAL A 422 32.49 -4.92 17.43
C VAL A 422 33.87 -4.55 17.99
N LEU A 423 34.12 -3.24 18.17
CA LEU A 423 35.43 -2.69 18.55
C LEU A 423 35.37 -1.96 19.88
N ASP A 424 36.42 -2.11 20.67
CA ASP A 424 36.62 -1.37 21.92
C ASP A 424 37.45 -0.10 21.66
N LYS A 425 36.89 1.07 21.97
CA LYS A 425 37.57 2.36 21.89
C LYS A 425 37.95 2.93 23.25
N GLY A 426 37.94 2.12 24.30
CA GLY A 426 38.20 2.51 25.68
C GLY A 426 36.97 3.15 26.30
N SER A 427 36.67 4.41 25.98
CA SER A 427 35.51 5.12 26.53
C SER A 427 34.21 4.89 25.77
N GLY A 428 34.17 3.96 24.82
CA GLY A 428 33.01 3.65 23.99
C GLY A 428 33.23 2.42 23.11
N ALA A 429 32.17 1.93 22.50
CA ALA A 429 32.20 0.79 21.57
C ALA A 429 31.85 1.23 20.16
N VAL A 430 32.36 0.53 19.15
CA VAL A 430 31.93 0.68 17.75
C VAL A 430 31.31 -0.62 17.27
N ILE A 431 30.10 -0.58 16.75
CA ILE A 431 29.48 -1.68 16.02
C ILE A 431 29.60 -1.39 14.53
N LEU A 432 30.14 -2.33 13.77
CA LEU A 432 30.10 -2.33 12.31
C LEU A 432 28.95 -3.24 11.86
N LEU A 433 28.00 -2.68 11.13
CA LEU A 433 26.81 -3.38 10.64
C LEU A 433 26.80 -3.35 9.11
N ASP A 434 26.89 -4.53 8.50
CA ASP A 434 26.78 -4.72 7.06
C ASP A 434 25.31 -4.92 6.69
N VAL A 435 24.82 -4.21 5.68
CA VAL A 435 23.44 -4.33 5.17
C VAL A 435 23.46 -4.47 3.66
N HIS A 436 22.86 -5.54 3.16
CA HIS A 436 22.69 -5.80 1.72
C HIS A 436 21.22 -5.62 1.37
N THR A 437 20.93 -4.80 0.37
CA THR A 437 19.55 -4.49 -0.04
C THR A 437 19.29 -4.96 -1.46
N TYR A 438 18.18 -5.67 -1.63
CA TYR A 438 17.81 -6.40 -2.84
C TYR A 438 16.49 -5.89 -3.43
N SER A 439 16.38 -5.94 -4.76
CA SER A 439 15.11 -5.90 -5.49
C SER A 439 14.83 -7.28 -6.06
N GLY A 440 13.87 -7.99 -5.46
CA GLY A 440 13.69 -9.42 -5.73
C GLY A 440 14.96 -10.21 -5.37
N LYS A 441 15.70 -10.70 -6.38
CA LYS A 441 16.96 -11.45 -6.19
C LYS A 441 18.21 -10.63 -6.51
N GLU A 442 18.05 -9.42 -7.02
CA GLU A 442 19.15 -8.59 -7.50
C GLU A 442 19.67 -7.69 -6.37
N LEU A 443 20.99 -7.71 -6.13
CA LEU A 443 21.63 -6.86 -5.14
C LEU A 443 21.77 -5.44 -5.69
N LEU A 444 21.07 -4.48 -5.09
CA LEU A 444 21.11 -3.08 -5.54
C LEU A 444 22.20 -2.29 -4.83
N CYS A 445 22.29 -2.42 -3.52
CA CYS A 445 23.27 -1.68 -2.74
C CYS A 445 23.77 -2.44 -1.52
N TYR A 446 24.97 -2.06 -1.10
CA TYR A 446 25.61 -2.48 0.13
C TYR A 446 25.88 -1.25 0.99
N ASN A 447 25.49 -1.31 2.25
CA ASN A 447 25.74 -0.29 3.25
C ASN A 447 26.57 -0.88 4.39
N GLN A 448 27.52 -0.09 4.91
CA GLN A 448 28.16 -0.38 6.19
C GLN A 448 27.97 0.80 7.13
N TYR A 449 27.25 0.54 8.22
CA TYR A 449 27.04 1.50 9.31
C TYR A 449 28.12 1.30 10.36
N SER A 450 28.71 2.40 10.84
CA SER A 450 29.56 2.41 12.02
C SER A 450 28.86 3.18 13.13
N LEU A 451 28.42 2.45 14.15
CA LEU A 451 27.65 2.99 15.27
C LEU A 451 28.54 3.08 16.50
N PHE A 452 28.74 4.28 17.02
CA PHE A 452 29.54 4.54 18.21
C PHE A 452 28.64 4.68 19.43
N ILE A 453 28.88 3.88 20.47
CA ILE A 453 28.12 3.91 21.72
C ILE A 453 29.01 4.50 22.80
N VAL A 454 28.65 5.71 23.25
CA VAL A 454 29.40 6.42 24.28
C VAL A 454 29.29 5.69 25.62
N GLY A 455 30.42 5.42 26.26
CA GLY A 455 30.50 4.79 27.59
C GLY A 455 30.45 3.27 27.61
N ALA A 456 30.24 2.61 26.46
CA ALA A 456 30.13 1.14 26.38
C ALA A 456 31.46 0.43 26.03
N GLY A 457 32.60 1.08 26.21
CA GLY A 457 33.94 0.50 25.97
C GLY A 457 34.56 -0.10 27.24
N GLY A 458 35.82 -0.50 27.16
CA GLY A 458 36.59 -1.02 28.29
C GLY A 458 36.44 -2.51 28.54
N PHE A 459 35.90 -3.25 27.57
CA PHE A 459 35.73 -4.71 27.60
C PHE A 459 36.93 -5.49 27.06
N GLY A 460 38.04 -4.81 26.72
CA GLY A 460 39.28 -5.44 26.29
C GLY A 460 39.26 -6.01 24.86
N GLY A 461 38.33 -5.53 24.03
CA GLY A 461 38.20 -5.97 22.63
C GLY A 461 39.22 -5.33 21.68
N LYS A 462 39.22 -5.77 20.42
CA LYS A 462 40.11 -5.19 19.40
C LYS A 462 39.75 -3.72 19.13
N ARG A 463 40.78 -2.89 18.95
CA ARG A 463 40.61 -1.43 18.71
C ARG A 463 40.40 -1.08 17.24
N THR A 464 40.70 -1.99 16.33
CA THR A 464 40.65 -1.80 14.88
C THR A 464 40.02 -3.01 14.20
N SER A 465 39.42 -2.78 13.05
CA SER A 465 38.80 -3.81 12.21
C SER A 465 39.40 -3.76 10.82
N ASP A 466 39.65 -4.92 10.22
CA ASP A 466 39.89 -5.08 8.79
C ASP A 466 38.61 -4.83 7.95
N LYS A 467 37.43 -4.88 8.58
CA LYS A 467 36.14 -4.53 7.97
C LYS A 467 35.88 -3.02 7.92
N ALA A 468 36.57 -2.24 8.75
CA ALA A 468 36.42 -0.78 8.74
C ALA A 468 37.12 -0.18 7.52
N MET A 469 36.36 0.52 6.68
CA MET A 469 36.94 1.20 5.52
C MET A 469 37.82 2.40 5.92
N VAL A 470 39.06 2.40 5.42
CA VAL A 470 40.03 3.48 5.68
C VAL A 470 39.74 4.70 4.82
N THR A 471 39.80 5.85 5.48
CA THR A 471 39.61 7.18 4.89
C THR A 471 40.95 7.81 4.52
N ARG A 472 41.02 8.57 3.42
CA ARG A 472 42.27 9.23 2.96
C ARG A 472 42.28 10.73 3.31
N ASN A 473 43.50 11.28 3.48
CA ASN A 473 43.76 12.71 3.66
C ASN A 473 43.76 13.47 2.32
N ILE A 474 43.78 14.80 2.36
CA ILE A 474 43.06 15.68 1.41
C ILE A 474 43.93 16.86 0.87
N SER A 475 43.69 17.39 -0.37
CA SER A 475 44.20 18.69 -0.93
C SER A 475 43.52 19.18 -2.25
N LYS A 476 43.34 20.49 -2.67
CA LYS A 476 42.37 21.57 -2.26
C LYS A 476 41.44 22.10 -3.46
N ARG A 477 40.11 22.34 -3.27
CA ARG A 477 38.98 22.99 -4.08
C ARG A 477 37.64 22.91 -3.28
N SER A 478 36.62 23.78 -3.46
CA SER A 478 35.37 23.78 -2.62
C SER A 478 34.07 24.33 -3.24
N ASP A 479 32.91 23.83 -2.79
CA ASP A 479 31.54 24.32 -3.00
C ASP A 479 30.82 24.67 -1.67
N LEU A 480 29.75 25.46 -1.72
CA LEU A 480 29.04 25.98 -0.53
C LEU A 480 27.52 25.96 -0.69
N THR A 481 26.79 25.47 0.31
CA THR A 481 25.31 25.55 0.38
C THR A 481 24.81 25.96 1.77
N LEU A 482 23.76 26.80 1.82
CA LEU A 482 22.99 27.10 3.04
C LEU A 482 22.01 25.96 3.38
N ILE A 483 22.00 25.48 4.63
CA ILE A 483 21.01 24.51 5.12
C ILE A 483 19.80 25.26 5.70
N PRO A 484 18.59 25.11 5.14
CA PRO A 484 17.38 25.70 5.70
C PRO A 484 17.08 25.27 7.14
N ARG A 485 16.41 26.15 7.92
CA ARG A 485 16.05 25.84 9.32
C ARG A 485 15.10 24.65 9.47
N PHE A 486 14.29 24.36 8.46
CA PHE A 486 13.35 23.23 8.45
C PHE A 486 13.98 21.92 7.94
N GLN A 487 15.27 21.91 7.55
CA GLN A 487 15.84 20.80 6.79
C GLN A 487 15.80 19.47 7.54
N ALA A 488 16.05 19.47 8.86
CA ALA A 488 15.94 18.26 9.68
C ALA A 488 14.49 17.75 9.78
N ALA A 489 13.52 18.66 9.88
CA ALA A 489 12.09 18.34 9.91
C ALA A 489 11.58 17.77 8.58
N LEU A 490 12.20 18.15 7.45
CA LEU A 490 11.92 17.59 6.14
C LEU A 490 12.62 16.25 5.93
N TYR A 491 13.93 16.17 6.21
CA TYR A 491 14.73 14.96 5.99
C TYR A 491 14.19 13.76 6.77
N ARG A 492 13.77 13.95 8.04
CA ARG A 492 13.21 12.87 8.87
C ARG A 492 12.02 12.15 8.24
N LEU A 493 11.25 12.82 7.38
CA LEU A 493 10.13 12.21 6.67
C LEU A 493 10.57 11.11 5.67
N SER A 494 11.87 11.06 5.35
CA SER A 494 12.45 9.99 4.56
C SER A 494 12.60 8.67 5.34
N GLY A 495 12.51 8.68 6.69
CA GLY A 495 12.50 7.45 7.49
C GLY A 495 13.24 7.50 8.82
N ASP A 496 14.01 8.56 9.11
CA ASP A 496 14.73 8.70 10.39
C ASP A 496 13.95 9.56 11.38
N TRP A 497 13.14 8.89 12.20
CA TRP A 497 12.21 9.52 13.14
C TRP A 497 12.84 9.90 14.49
N ASN A 498 14.16 9.75 14.67
CA ASN A 498 14.83 9.99 15.94
C ASN A 498 14.50 11.41 16.49
N PRO A 499 13.91 11.51 17.71
CA PRO A 499 13.49 12.79 18.28
C PRO A 499 14.64 13.80 18.46
N LEU A 500 15.89 13.34 18.54
CA LEU A 500 17.10 14.18 18.60
C LEU A 500 17.14 15.29 17.53
N HIS A 501 16.50 15.05 16.38
CA HIS A 501 16.53 15.94 15.23
C HIS A 501 15.36 16.93 15.17
N ILE A 502 14.43 16.90 16.13
CA ILE A 502 13.26 17.78 16.12
C ILE A 502 12.82 18.28 17.51
N ASP A 503 12.98 17.46 18.57
CA ASP A 503 12.55 17.79 19.93
C ASP A 503 13.73 18.39 20.73
N PRO A 504 13.63 19.65 21.19
CA PRO A 504 14.66 20.28 22.01
C PRO A 504 14.95 19.55 23.32
N SER A 505 13.94 18.97 23.96
CA SER A 505 14.10 18.25 25.24
C SER A 505 14.91 16.98 25.04
N PHE A 506 14.62 16.25 23.94
CA PHE A 506 15.36 15.04 23.60
C PHE A 506 16.79 15.35 23.12
N ALA A 507 16.97 16.41 22.34
CA ALA A 507 18.30 16.90 21.97
C ALA A 507 19.17 17.22 23.20
N ALA A 508 18.58 17.85 24.22
CA ALA A 508 19.26 18.16 25.48
C ALA A 508 19.70 16.90 26.24
N MET A 509 18.86 15.85 26.29
CA MET A 509 19.23 14.56 26.89
C MET A 509 20.44 13.92 26.20
N GLY A 510 20.53 14.06 24.87
CA GLY A 510 21.69 13.62 24.07
C GLY A 510 22.93 14.52 24.19
N GLY A 511 22.89 15.57 25.02
CA GLY A 511 24.00 16.51 25.23
C GLY A 511 24.09 17.65 24.21
N PHE A 512 23.05 17.89 23.41
CA PHE A 512 23.02 18.97 22.42
C PHE A 512 22.16 20.16 22.91
N LYS A 513 22.62 21.39 22.64
CA LYS A 513 21.90 22.61 23.03
C LYS A 513 20.59 22.83 22.24
N SER A 514 20.45 22.20 21.09
CA SER A 514 19.32 22.31 20.18
C SER A 514 19.29 21.08 19.26
N PRO A 515 18.15 20.79 18.61
CA PRO A 515 18.08 19.73 17.60
C PRO A 515 19.14 19.91 16.51
N ILE A 516 19.84 18.83 16.19
CA ILE A 516 20.90 18.80 15.18
C ILE A 516 20.37 18.24 13.86
N LEU A 517 21.01 18.59 12.74
CA LEU A 517 20.74 17.97 11.45
C LEU A 517 21.23 16.51 11.46
N HIS A 518 20.50 15.61 10.78
CA HIS A 518 20.96 14.24 10.56
C HIS A 518 22.33 14.21 9.86
N GLY A 519 23.23 13.35 10.34
CA GLY A 519 24.50 13.12 9.65
C GLY A 519 24.29 12.66 8.20
N LEU A 520 23.34 11.74 8.00
CA LEU A 520 22.95 11.24 6.68
C LEU A 520 22.31 12.31 5.76
N CYS A 521 21.75 13.38 6.32
CA CYS A 521 21.34 14.55 5.54
C CYS A 521 22.58 15.29 5.01
N SER A 522 23.54 15.62 5.88
CA SER A 522 24.82 16.26 5.48
C SER A 522 25.59 15.42 4.45
N PHE A 523 25.54 14.10 4.60
CA PHE A 523 26.07 13.12 3.65
C PHE A 523 25.41 13.25 2.26
N GLY A 524 24.08 13.34 2.20
CA GLY A 524 23.36 13.55 0.94
C GLY A 524 23.71 14.89 0.27
N PHE A 525 23.82 15.96 1.07
CA PHE A 525 24.30 17.26 0.58
C PHE A 525 25.72 17.18 0.01
N ALA A 526 26.62 16.44 0.65
CA ALA A 526 27.99 16.30 0.16
C ALA A 526 28.05 15.48 -1.14
N ALA A 527 27.29 14.39 -1.23
CA ALA A 527 27.23 13.53 -2.41
C ALA A 527 26.70 14.28 -3.63
N ARG A 528 25.62 15.07 -3.50
CA ARG A 528 25.09 15.85 -4.62
C ARG A 528 26.04 16.95 -5.08
N HIS A 529 26.85 17.56 -4.20
CA HIS A 529 27.86 18.52 -4.64
C HIS A 529 28.89 17.84 -5.55
N VAL A 530 29.28 16.60 -5.22
CA VAL A 530 30.13 15.79 -6.10
C VAL A 530 29.44 15.44 -7.41
N LEU A 531 28.17 15.00 -7.37
CA LEU A 531 27.43 14.65 -8.58
C LEU A 531 27.26 15.85 -9.51
N LYS A 532 26.90 17.01 -8.98
CA LYS A 532 26.81 18.26 -9.75
C LYS A 532 28.15 18.62 -10.38
N GLN A 533 29.23 18.59 -9.60
CA GLN A 533 30.54 19.07 -10.05
C GLN A 533 31.28 18.09 -10.98
N TYR A 534 31.14 16.77 -10.78
CA TYR A 534 31.96 15.76 -11.45
C TYR A 534 31.17 14.75 -12.28
N ALA A 535 29.84 14.73 -12.14
CA ALA A 535 28.95 13.80 -12.83
C ALA A 535 27.86 14.47 -13.67
N ASN A 536 27.79 15.81 -13.79
CA ASN A 536 26.65 16.51 -14.42
C ASN A 536 25.29 16.06 -13.85
N ASN A 537 25.26 15.78 -12.54
CA ASN A 537 24.10 15.20 -11.87
C ASN A 537 23.61 13.87 -12.49
N ASP A 538 24.44 13.14 -13.23
CA ASP A 538 24.12 11.80 -13.71
C ASP A 538 24.26 10.78 -12.55
N ALA A 539 23.11 10.30 -12.06
CA ALA A 539 23.04 9.34 -10.98
C ALA A 539 23.68 7.98 -11.33
N SER A 540 23.72 7.60 -12.61
CA SER A 540 24.29 6.32 -13.06
C SER A 540 25.81 6.27 -12.91
N ARG A 541 26.46 7.44 -12.81
CA ARG A 541 27.91 7.53 -12.58
C ARG A 541 28.30 7.36 -11.14
N PHE A 542 27.37 7.38 -10.19
CA PHE A 542 27.67 7.15 -8.79
C PHE A 542 28.03 5.67 -8.55
N LYS A 543 29.15 5.42 -7.88
CA LYS A 543 29.53 4.06 -7.47
C LYS A 543 29.41 3.89 -5.96
N SER A 544 30.15 4.68 -5.19
CA SER A 544 30.15 4.55 -3.73
C SER A 544 30.50 5.86 -3.04
N ILE A 545 30.24 5.90 -1.74
CA ILE A 545 30.60 7.01 -0.86
C ILE A 545 30.97 6.48 0.53
N LYS A 546 32.02 7.03 1.13
CA LYS A 546 32.41 6.82 2.51
C LYS A 546 32.49 8.16 3.22
N VAL A 547 31.94 8.26 4.44
CA VAL A 547 32.11 9.44 5.29
C VAL A 547 32.35 9.06 6.74
N ARG A 548 33.07 9.92 7.48
CA ARG A 548 33.08 9.96 8.95
C ARG A 548 32.40 11.22 9.44
N PHE A 549 31.40 11.07 10.29
CA PHE A 549 30.72 12.16 11.00
C PHE A 549 31.58 12.58 12.20
N VAL A 550 31.97 13.85 12.26
CA VAL A 550 32.92 14.34 13.26
C VAL A 550 32.28 15.29 14.25
N LYS A 551 31.37 16.14 13.77
CA LYS A 551 30.69 17.18 14.56
C LYS A 551 29.28 17.40 14.03
N PRO A 552 28.34 17.83 14.89
CA PRO A 552 26.97 18.12 14.48
C PRO A 552 26.90 19.36 13.59
N VAL A 553 25.91 19.37 12.68
CA VAL A 553 25.48 20.54 11.92
C VAL A 553 24.16 21.01 12.48
N LEU A 554 23.95 22.32 12.63
CA LEU A 554 22.67 22.89 13.03
C LEU A 554 21.88 23.36 11.81
N PRO A 555 20.56 23.08 11.72
CA PRO A 555 19.72 23.70 10.69
C PRO A 555 19.82 25.23 10.71
N GLY A 556 19.99 25.85 9.55
CA GLY A 556 20.29 27.28 9.40
C GLY A 556 21.76 27.64 9.16
N GLN A 557 22.69 26.69 9.35
CA GLN A 557 24.11 26.89 9.04
C GLN A 557 24.44 26.61 7.57
N SER A 558 25.60 27.06 7.11
CA SER A 558 26.06 26.79 5.74
C SER A 558 27.08 25.65 5.73
N LEU A 559 26.81 24.63 4.91
CA LEU A 559 27.70 23.49 4.68
C LEU A 559 28.60 23.76 3.47
N GLN A 560 29.90 23.86 3.70
CA GLN A 560 30.93 23.96 2.65
C GLN A 560 31.51 22.58 2.39
N THR A 561 31.40 22.07 1.16
CA THR A 561 31.99 20.80 0.72
C THR A 561 33.25 21.07 -0.08
N GLU A 562 34.39 20.74 0.49
CA GLU A 562 35.69 20.80 -0.17
C GLU A 562 35.94 19.46 -0.91
N MET A 563 36.47 19.49 -2.15
CA MET A 563 36.46 18.34 -3.08
C MET A 563 37.74 18.10 -3.90
N TRP A 564 38.16 16.83 -3.86
CA TRP A 564 39.37 16.05 -4.20
C TRP A 564 39.44 15.11 -5.39
N LYS A 565 39.59 15.53 -6.65
CA LYS A 565 39.66 14.53 -7.73
C LYS A 565 41.02 13.79 -7.78
N GLU A 566 41.00 12.48 -7.55
CA GLU A 566 42.09 11.52 -7.75
C GLU A 566 41.57 10.37 -8.64
N GLY A 567 41.78 10.47 -9.96
CA GLY A 567 41.18 9.55 -10.93
C GLY A 567 39.66 9.59 -10.89
N ASN A 568 39.04 8.45 -10.56
CA ASN A 568 37.59 8.31 -10.41
C ASN A 568 37.09 8.53 -8.97
N ARG A 569 38.00 8.75 -8.01
CA ARG A 569 37.66 9.04 -6.62
C ARG A 569 37.67 10.54 -6.37
N ILE A 570 36.62 11.07 -5.77
CA ILE A 570 36.52 12.45 -5.31
C ILE A 570 36.58 12.45 -3.79
N HIS A 571 37.72 12.78 -3.20
CA HIS A 571 37.84 13.00 -1.76
C HIS A 571 37.01 14.20 -1.34
N ILE A 572 36.38 14.19 -0.17
CA ILE A 572 35.56 15.29 0.31
C ILE A 572 35.79 15.57 1.81
N GLN A 573 35.63 16.84 2.18
CA GLN A 573 35.52 17.30 3.56
C GLN A 573 34.38 18.30 3.62
N CYS A 574 33.56 18.24 4.67
CA CYS A 574 32.55 19.26 4.89
C CYS A 574 32.84 20.08 6.14
N LYS A 575 32.68 21.40 6.04
CA LYS A 575 32.80 22.35 7.13
C LYS A 575 31.52 23.16 7.29
N VAL A 576 31.24 23.57 8.51
CA VAL A 576 30.30 24.66 8.78
C VAL A 576 31.01 25.97 8.48
N LYS A 577 30.58 26.71 7.46
CA LYS A 577 31.25 27.94 7.00
C LYS A 577 31.43 28.95 8.13
N GLU A 578 30.40 29.10 8.95
CA GLU A 578 30.33 30.12 10.01
C GLU A 578 31.36 29.88 11.13
N SER A 579 31.69 28.62 11.42
CA SER A 579 32.60 28.25 12.52
C SER A 579 33.95 27.69 12.04
N GLY A 580 34.07 27.35 10.76
CA GLY A 580 35.20 26.60 10.21
C GLY A 580 35.28 25.14 10.70
N ALA A 581 34.33 24.68 11.51
CA ALA A 581 34.36 23.35 12.10
C ALA A 581 34.14 22.27 11.04
N VAL A 582 35.05 21.30 10.98
CA VAL A 582 34.91 20.10 10.14
C VAL A 582 33.80 19.21 10.71
N VAL A 583 32.81 18.88 9.88
CA VAL A 583 31.65 18.05 10.24
C VAL A 583 31.66 16.70 9.54
N LEU A 584 32.17 16.63 8.30
CA LEU A 584 32.48 15.39 7.60
C LEU A 584 33.98 15.34 7.30
N SER A 585 34.66 14.25 7.66
CA SER A 585 36.09 14.07 7.41
C SER A 585 36.40 12.72 6.77
N GLY A 586 37.60 12.62 6.18
CA GLY A 586 38.09 11.39 5.59
C GLY A 586 37.19 10.86 4.46
N ALA A 587 36.33 11.70 3.91
CA ALA A 587 35.26 11.22 3.07
C ALA A 587 35.71 11.13 1.62
N TYR A 588 35.05 10.27 0.84
CA TYR A 588 35.24 10.21 -0.61
C TYR A 588 33.97 9.70 -1.30
N VAL A 589 33.85 10.01 -2.59
CA VAL A 589 32.86 9.44 -3.51
C VAL A 589 33.62 8.81 -4.67
N ASP A 590 33.36 7.54 -4.96
CA ASP A 590 33.81 6.91 -6.20
C ASP A 590 32.75 7.08 -7.28
N LEU A 591 33.21 7.41 -8.48
CA LEU A 591 32.39 7.47 -9.68
C LEU A 591 32.80 6.35 -10.64
N HIS A 592 31.86 5.88 -11.46
CA HIS A 592 32.19 5.10 -12.64
C HIS A 592 32.94 5.99 -13.66
N ALA A 593 33.85 5.38 -14.42
CA ALA A 593 34.51 6.05 -15.53
C ALA A 593 33.44 6.57 -16.50
N ALA A 594 33.67 7.74 -17.09
CA ALA A 594 32.91 8.11 -18.27
C ALA A 594 33.16 7.03 -19.32
N ALA A 595 32.12 6.49 -19.95
CA ALA A 595 32.32 5.61 -21.08
C ALA A 595 33.18 6.36 -22.12
N ASP A 596 34.16 5.69 -22.72
CA ASP A 596 34.92 6.19 -23.88
C ASP A 596 33.98 6.29 -25.09
N GLY A 597 33.13 7.30 -25.02
CA GLY A 597 32.41 7.93 -26.08
C GLY A 597 32.49 9.39 -25.67
N SER A 598 33.34 10.14 -26.36
CA SER A 598 33.35 11.61 -26.38
C SER A 598 31.99 12.16 -25.98
N PRO A 599 31.90 13.16 -25.08
CA PRO A 599 30.65 13.85 -24.91
C PRO A 599 30.25 14.28 -26.32
N GLN A 600 29.18 13.70 -26.84
CA GLN A 600 28.33 14.50 -27.69
C GLN A 600 28.08 15.72 -26.83
N ILE A 601 28.70 16.82 -27.25
CA ILE A 601 28.26 18.16 -26.95
C ILE A 601 26.74 18.02 -26.83
N LEU A 602 26.23 18.12 -25.59
CA LEU A 602 24.82 18.34 -25.38
C LEU A 602 24.45 19.39 -26.43
N PRO A 603 23.47 19.14 -27.32
CA PRO A 603 22.96 20.24 -28.10
C PRO A 603 22.67 21.33 -27.09
N GLU A 604 23.25 22.50 -27.33
CA GLU A 604 23.09 23.70 -26.53
C GLU A 604 21.68 23.76 -25.95
N ALA A 605 21.52 24.32 -24.75
CA ALA A 605 20.24 24.74 -24.21
C ALA A 605 19.28 25.24 -25.31
N GLY A 606 18.45 24.33 -25.84
CA GLY A 606 18.00 24.46 -27.22
C GLY A 606 16.93 23.46 -27.67
N GLY A 607 16.45 22.60 -26.77
CA GLY A 607 15.18 21.89 -26.94
C GLY A 607 14.03 22.86 -27.15
N LEU A 608 13.00 22.45 -27.89
CA LEU A 608 11.79 23.25 -28.09
C LEU A 608 10.96 23.22 -26.80
N LYS A 609 10.62 24.38 -26.24
CA LYS A 609 9.79 24.49 -25.03
C LYS A 609 8.43 23.80 -25.21
N SER A 610 7.93 23.79 -26.44
CA SER A 610 6.69 23.12 -26.82
C SER A 610 6.69 21.60 -26.63
N GLU A 611 7.84 20.91 -26.59
CA GLU A 611 7.88 19.45 -26.44
C GLU A 611 7.28 18.98 -25.12
N LEU A 612 7.46 19.75 -24.04
CA LEU A 612 6.88 19.47 -22.72
C LEU A 612 5.35 19.50 -22.78
N VAL A 613 4.78 20.45 -23.52
CA VAL A 613 3.33 20.56 -23.69
C VAL A 613 2.79 19.38 -24.49
N PHE A 614 3.47 18.97 -25.56
CA PHE A 614 3.06 17.80 -26.33
C PHE A 614 3.19 16.51 -25.53
N ALA A 615 4.22 16.33 -24.70
CA ALA A 615 4.35 15.18 -23.81
C ALA A 615 3.16 15.07 -22.83
N GLU A 616 2.73 16.19 -22.24
CA GLU A 616 1.55 16.26 -21.36
C GLU A 616 0.25 15.93 -22.11
N ILE A 617 0.05 16.51 -23.31
CA ILE A 617 -1.09 16.19 -24.17
C ILE A 617 -1.12 14.69 -24.46
N GLY A 618 0.02 14.08 -24.75
CA GLY A 618 0.14 12.64 -25.00
C GLY A 618 -0.26 11.78 -23.80
N ARG A 619 0.09 12.19 -22.57
CA ARG A 619 -0.33 11.50 -21.34
C ARG A 619 -1.84 11.53 -21.17
N ARG A 620 -2.47 12.70 -21.30
CA ARG A 620 -3.92 12.84 -21.12
C ARG A 620 -4.74 12.13 -22.20
N ILE A 621 -4.23 12.06 -23.43
CA ILE A 621 -4.89 11.26 -24.48
C ILE A 621 -4.95 9.77 -24.09
N LYS A 622 -3.95 9.24 -23.36
CA LYS A 622 -4.03 7.87 -22.84
C LYS A 622 -5.14 7.70 -21.79
N ASP A 623 -5.35 8.71 -20.96
CA ASP A 623 -6.31 8.63 -19.85
C ASP A 623 -7.77 8.95 -20.26
N LEU A 624 -7.95 9.98 -21.09
CA LEU A 624 -9.25 10.58 -21.41
C LEU A 624 -9.58 10.59 -22.91
N GLY A 625 -8.72 10.00 -23.75
CA GLY A 625 -8.79 10.18 -25.19
C GLY A 625 -10.08 9.66 -25.83
N ALA A 626 -10.71 8.61 -25.31
CA ALA A 626 -12.02 8.14 -25.79
C ALA A 626 -13.15 9.17 -25.63
N GLU A 627 -13.10 10.00 -24.59
CA GLU A 627 -14.05 11.10 -24.40
C GLU A 627 -13.71 12.29 -25.31
N MET A 628 -12.42 12.61 -25.44
CA MET A 628 -11.95 13.69 -26.32
C MET A 628 -12.27 13.41 -27.79
N VAL A 629 -12.13 12.16 -28.25
CA VAL A 629 -12.49 11.75 -29.63
C VAL A 629 -13.96 12.03 -29.93
N LYS A 630 -14.88 11.72 -28.99
CA LYS A 630 -16.31 11.99 -29.15
C LYS A 630 -16.62 13.49 -29.29
N LYS A 631 -15.91 14.34 -28.54
CA LYS A 631 -16.13 15.79 -28.52
C LYS A 631 -15.50 16.50 -29.74
N VAL A 632 -14.29 16.09 -30.11
CA VAL A 632 -13.48 16.82 -31.09
C VAL A 632 -13.66 16.29 -32.50
N ASN A 633 -13.52 14.96 -32.70
CA ASN A 633 -13.66 14.24 -33.96
C ASN A 633 -12.81 14.83 -35.12
N ALA A 634 -11.51 15.04 -34.88
CA ALA A 634 -10.59 15.64 -35.85
C ALA A 634 -9.11 15.24 -35.61
N VAL A 635 -8.30 15.34 -36.67
CA VAL A 635 -6.84 15.17 -36.60
C VAL A 635 -6.13 16.52 -36.78
N PHE A 636 -5.29 16.89 -35.83
CA PHE A 636 -4.54 18.16 -35.81
C PHE A 636 -3.06 17.92 -36.06
N GLY A 637 -2.53 18.55 -37.11
CA GLY A 637 -1.09 18.66 -37.35
C GLY A 637 -0.53 19.93 -36.72
N TRP A 638 0.69 19.85 -36.21
CA TRP A 638 1.43 20.97 -35.66
C TRP A 638 2.82 21.03 -36.28
N GLU A 639 3.19 22.22 -36.71
CA GLU A 639 4.52 22.55 -37.24
C GLU A 639 5.11 23.63 -36.33
N ILE A 640 5.98 23.21 -35.41
CA ILE A 640 6.67 24.12 -34.50
C ILE A 640 7.90 24.67 -35.22
N THR A 641 8.04 25.99 -35.25
CA THR A 641 9.15 26.67 -35.92
C THR A 641 10.12 27.32 -34.92
N LYS A 642 11.42 27.33 -35.23
CA LYS A 642 12.46 28.03 -34.47
C LYS A 642 13.42 28.68 -35.47
N GLY A 643 13.66 29.99 -35.34
CA GLY A 643 14.46 30.74 -36.31
C GLY A 643 13.89 30.74 -37.74
N GLY A 644 12.57 30.61 -37.90
CA GLY A 644 11.89 30.60 -39.20
C GLY A 644 11.82 29.24 -39.92
N ASN A 645 12.51 28.22 -39.42
CA ASN A 645 12.48 26.86 -39.96
C ASN A 645 11.61 25.95 -39.09
N THR A 646 10.95 24.96 -39.70
CA THR A 646 10.23 23.92 -38.95
C THR A 646 11.23 23.08 -38.15
N ALA A 647 11.11 23.15 -36.83
CA ALA A 647 11.99 22.48 -35.87
C ALA A 647 11.37 21.17 -35.35
N ALA A 648 10.04 21.07 -35.27
CA ALA A 648 9.36 19.82 -34.96
C ALA A 648 7.98 19.74 -35.62
N GLN A 649 7.53 18.50 -35.85
CA GLN A 649 6.18 18.19 -36.31
C GLN A 649 5.49 17.23 -35.34
N TRP A 650 4.22 17.52 -35.05
CA TRP A 650 3.40 16.70 -34.16
C TRP A 650 2.02 16.47 -34.76
N THR A 651 1.41 15.34 -34.42
CA THR A 651 0.05 15.01 -34.82
C THR A 651 -0.75 14.57 -33.61
N ILE A 652 -1.87 15.24 -33.36
CA ILE A 652 -2.87 14.86 -32.38
C ILE A 652 -4.05 14.26 -33.13
N ASP A 653 -4.22 12.94 -33.06
CA ASP A 653 -5.39 12.24 -33.57
C ASP A 653 -6.45 12.16 -32.47
N LEU A 654 -7.55 12.90 -32.63
CA LEU A 654 -8.75 12.82 -31.79
C LEU A 654 -9.97 12.46 -32.65
N LYS A 655 -9.76 11.56 -33.62
CA LYS A 655 -10.77 11.09 -34.57
C LYS A 655 -10.87 9.58 -34.58
N THR A 656 -9.75 8.88 -34.39
CA THR A 656 -9.69 7.42 -34.46
C THR A 656 -9.49 6.80 -33.08
N GLY A 657 -10.07 5.62 -32.87
CA GLY A 657 -9.85 4.81 -31.67
C GLY A 657 -10.09 5.56 -30.35
N ALA A 658 -9.12 5.49 -29.45
CA ALA A 658 -9.07 6.24 -28.19
C ALA A 658 -8.25 7.54 -28.30
N GLY A 659 -7.87 7.96 -29.52
CA GLY A 659 -6.97 9.08 -29.76
C GLY A 659 -5.49 8.74 -29.58
N ALA A 660 -4.61 9.50 -30.22
CA ALA A 660 -3.17 9.30 -30.17
C ALA A 660 -2.38 10.60 -30.40
N LEU A 661 -1.13 10.63 -29.92
CA LEU A 661 -0.15 11.66 -30.25
C LEU A 661 1.05 11.01 -30.97
N HIS A 662 1.48 11.61 -32.06
CA HIS A 662 2.64 11.17 -32.84
C HIS A 662 3.62 12.33 -33.05
N LYS A 663 4.93 12.07 -32.86
CA LYS A 663 6.03 12.98 -33.20
C LYS A 663 6.60 12.60 -34.56
N GLY A 664 6.84 13.57 -35.44
CA GLY A 664 7.46 13.38 -36.75
C GLY A 664 6.58 13.74 -37.95
N PRO A 665 7.10 13.56 -39.18
CA PRO A 665 6.39 13.88 -40.41
C PRO A 665 5.10 13.07 -40.50
N TYR A 666 3.99 13.76 -40.73
CA TYR A 666 2.69 13.11 -40.68
C TYR A 666 2.42 12.30 -41.95
N SER A 667 2.08 11.01 -41.77
CA SER A 667 1.87 10.06 -42.86
C SER A 667 0.41 9.95 -43.35
N GLY A 668 -0.55 10.61 -42.69
CA GLY A 668 -1.99 10.58 -43.04
C GLY A 668 -2.52 11.89 -43.66
N LYS A 669 -3.84 12.14 -43.57
CA LYS A 669 -4.46 13.46 -43.90
C LYS A 669 -4.95 14.17 -42.63
N THR A 670 -4.35 15.33 -42.30
CA THR A 670 -4.77 16.14 -41.15
C THR A 670 -5.99 16.95 -41.55
N ASP A 671 -6.96 17.07 -40.65
CA ASP A 671 -8.13 17.91 -40.89
C ASP A 671 -7.75 19.41 -40.77
N VAL A 672 -6.76 19.71 -39.93
CA VAL A 672 -6.18 21.05 -39.76
C VAL A 672 -4.70 20.97 -39.39
N THR A 673 -3.88 21.90 -39.89
CA THR A 673 -2.46 22.02 -39.57
C THR A 673 -2.17 23.43 -39.04
N ILE A 674 -1.48 23.53 -37.91
CA ILE A 674 -1.13 24.78 -37.26
C ILE A 674 0.38 24.96 -37.27
N THR A 675 0.85 26.07 -37.83
CA THR A 675 2.26 26.45 -37.83
C THR A 675 2.45 27.63 -36.88
N VAL A 676 3.38 27.52 -35.93
CA VAL A 676 3.62 28.56 -34.92
C VAL A 676 5.07 28.50 -34.44
N SER A 677 5.64 29.63 -34.00
CA SER A 677 6.97 29.62 -33.38
C SER A 677 6.93 28.94 -32.00
N ASP A 678 8.04 28.34 -31.57
CA ASP A 678 8.14 27.70 -30.26
C ASP A 678 7.80 28.68 -29.13
N ASP A 679 8.25 29.94 -29.23
CA ASP A 679 7.96 30.96 -28.23
C ASP A 679 6.50 31.43 -28.26
N ASP A 680 5.93 31.74 -29.45
CA ASP A 680 4.53 32.16 -29.55
C ASP A 680 3.56 31.03 -29.15
N PHE A 681 3.93 29.76 -29.39
CA PHE A 681 3.17 28.61 -28.92
C PHE A 681 3.10 28.57 -27.39
N MET A 682 4.22 28.82 -26.71
CA MET A 682 4.24 28.88 -25.25
C MET A 682 3.45 30.07 -24.70
N GLU A 683 3.50 31.24 -25.36
CA GLU A 683 2.64 32.37 -24.96
C GLU A 683 1.15 32.05 -25.12
N VAL A 684 0.78 31.30 -26.17
CA VAL A 684 -0.60 30.83 -26.38
C VAL A 684 -1.03 29.85 -25.29
N VAL A 685 -0.21 28.85 -24.97
CA VAL A 685 -0.51 27.85 -23.93
C VAL A 685 -0.61 28.48 -22.55
N GLN A 686 0.26 29.45 -22.24
CA GLN A 686 0.24 30.20 -20.97
C GLN A 686 -0.89 31.25 -20.90
N GLY A 687 -1.71 31.39 -21.95
CA GLY A 687 -2.79 32.37 -22.03
C GLY A 687 -2.32 33.83 -22.16
N LYS A 688 -1.02 34.07 -22.37
CA LYS A 688 -0.42 35.41 -22.56
C LYS A 688 -0.68 35.96 -23.95
N LEU A 689 -0.78 35.09 -24.95
CA LEU A 689 -1.10 35.44 -26.33
C LEU A 689 -2.42 34.80 -26.74
N ASN A 690 -3.38 35.63 -27.14
CA ASN A 690 -4.66 35.12 -27.65
C ASN A 690 -4.46 34.46 -29.04
N PRO A 691 -4.92 33.20 -29.26
CA PRO A 691 -4.73 32.50 -30.54
C PRO A 691 -5.30 33.23 -31.76
N GLN A 692 -6.44 33.92 -31.64
CA GLN A 692 -7.04 34.67 -32.74
C GLN A 692 -6.18 35.89 -33.09
N LYS A 693 -5.65 36.60 -32.07
CA LYS A 693 -4.72 37.71 -32.30
C LYS A 693 -3.41 37.23 -32.95
N ALA A 694 -2.87 36.10 -32.51
CA ALA A 694 -1.68 35.49 -33.11
C ALA A 694 -1.90 35.14 -34.59
N PHE A 695 -3.09 34.66 -34.94
CA PHE A 695 -3.47 34.36 -36.32
C PHE A 695 -3.50 35.62 -37.20
N PHE A 696 -4.22 36.67 -36.78
CA PHE A 696 -4.29 37.92 -37.54
C PHE A 696 -2.95 38.66 -37.63
N ALA A 697 -2.07 38.49 -36.63
CA ALA A 697 -0.71 39.04 -36.66
C ALA A 697 0.28 38.20 -37.49
N GLY A 698 -0.15 37.08 -38.09
CA GLY A 698 0.69 36.20 -38.89
C GLY A 698 1.68 35.34 -38.10
N LYS A 699 1.63 35.38 -36.76
CA LYS A 699 2.47 34.58 -35.84
C LYS A 699 2.02 33.12 -35.74
N LEU A 700 0.72 32.87 -35.94
CA LEU A 700 0.13 31.54 -36.01
C LEU A 700 -0.54 31.39 -37.38
N LYS A 701 -0.21 30.33 -38.11
CA LYS A 701 -0.82 30.03 -39.42
C LYS A 701 -1.64 28.77 -39.32
N VAL A 702 -2.82 28.75 -39.93
CA VAL A 702 -3.71 27.59 -39.96
C VAL A 702 -3.98 27.21 -41.40
N ARG A 703 -3.81 25.91 -41.73
CA ARG A 703 -4.13 25.32 -43.03
C ARG A 703 -5.16 24.20 -42.84
N GLY A 704 -6.07 24.00 -43.80
CA GLY A 704 -7.14 23.01 -43.71
C GLY A 704 -8.45 23.59 -43.18
N ASN A 705 -9.21 22.82 -42.40
CA ASN A 705 -10.51 23.26 -41.88
C ASN A 705 -10.34 24.18 -40.66
N ILE A 706 -10.33 25.49 -40.92
CA ILE A 706 -10.13 26.54 -39.91
C ILE A 706 -11.21 26.50 -38.80
N MET A 707 -12.44 26.04 -39.09
CA MET A 707 -13.46 25.94 -38.05
C MET A 707 -13.11 24.88 -36.99
N LEU A 708 -12.35 23.84 -37.36
CA LEU A 708 -11.87 22.84 -36.40
C LEU A 708 -10.77 23.39 -35.49
N SER A 709 -10.01 24.42 -35.89
CA SER A 709 -9.03 25.06 -34.99
C SER A 709 -9.69 25.83 -33.84
N GLN A 710 -10.99 26.12 -33.91
CA GLN A 710 -11.73 26.72 -32.78
C GLN A 710 -12.02 25.68 -31.68
N LYS A 711 -12.17 24.40 -32.04
CA LYS A 711 -12.31 23.30 -31.06
C LYS A 711 -11.04 23.04 -30.26
N LEU A 712 -9.90 23.57 -30.73
CA LEU A 712 -8.62 23.50 -30.05
C LEU A 712 -8.65 24.21 -28.69
N GLU A 713 -9.55 25.17 -28.47
CA GLU A 713 -9.75 25.77 -27.15
C GLU A 713 -10.11 24.74 -26.09
N VAL A 714 -10.81 23.65 -26.43
CA VAL A 714 -11.09 22.55 -25.49
C VAL A 714 -9.80 21.84 -25.06
N ILE A 715 -8.80 21.79 -25.95
CA ILE A 715 -7.48 21.19 -25.68
C ILE A 715 -6.53 22.21 -25.03
N LEU A 716 -6.80 23.52 -25.03
CA LEU A 716 -5.89 24.53 -24.48
C LEU A 716 -6.43 25.26 -23.24
N LYS A 717 -7.75 25.44 -23.08
CA LYS A 717 -8.35 26.14 -21.91
C LYS A 717 -8.24 25.34 -20.62
N ASP A 718 -8.29 24.02 -20.67
CA ASP A 718 -8.08 23.16 -19.50
C ASP A 718 -6.61 23.16 -18.99
N TYR A 719 -5.73 23.96 -19.62
CA TYR A 719 -4.30 24.03 -19.36
C TYR A 719 -3.84 25.44 -18.97
N ALA A 720 -4.71 26.46 -19.05
CA ALA A 720 -4.39 27.83 -18.65
C ALA A 720 -4.42 28.06 -17.12
N LYS A 721 -4.77 27.02 -16.34
CA LYS A 721 -4.77 27.03 -14.86
C LYS A 721 -3.96 25.86 -14.31
N LEU A 722 -2.65 25.85 -14.56
CA LEU A 722 -1.66 25.11 -13.76
C LEU A 722 -0.44 26.01 -13.55
#